data_AF-A0A6I9XEM4-F1
#
_entry.id   AF-A0A6I9XEM4-F1
#
_cell.length_a   1.000
_cell.length_b   1.000
_cell.length_c   1.000
_cell.angle_alpha   90.00
_cell.angle_beta   90.00
_cell.angle_gamma   90.00
#
_symmetry.space_group_name_H-M   'P 1'
#
loop_
_entity.id
_entity.type
_entity.pdbx_description
1 polymer ?
#
loop_
_entity_poly.entity_id
_entity_poly.type
_entity_poly.pdbx_seq_one_letter_code
_entity_poly.pdbx_strand_id
1 'polypeptide(L)'
;MAAKSERKDKILPAVGLDLMKVALREGTFELFWKEAVENGLLKENVGPCSYMCFRLLGSVLPLLSHSQLRMVLQGETMRQYGFHVVTSKLPDRFKFAPEMDTYVDSFLEGCNNPENQLAVMVAFSTLTNQGYPVVPTFWKVVRHLLPTALLKYIDWLKNMFLNPDLDCCVDFATKRQNEKRTSSITDHSITRLRKWIIGRLIGIAEHPQVNKEDELVMDICRFCFFHAFFETKKRFPKITETKSSPSVPLNEQSRTVAADSFFSLLQHLNTMPALGESAEAEEMRKKHLHGLTVSGDPWIHCVVQYAHLLLSHQEQVKMVVPFNDEEREAWDKMLQTVEALKQRDKKSHSMKTSAFQHLLLLVGIHLFKSPAECVNLLNDLQNCIKRAFGEKPKKKKAATTDDEEEPAWVEVIVEVLLSLLAQSSGLIRRVCKNVFGLVCQHMTKGALQLILDVLDPQQDQDEENAVIIMEETEKKKKKLPPQNMNQVEESGESSDEDSSEESDESDKEALETNSEGEDEPDENFRAMLRNVLQAENALEGDGSDGDVDDETMMSLDEKLSSLFSEQKKRVQAKKDEKEKLRKEKILRRDFKIKVLDLVELFLTKQAGNPLVFNVIDPLLSVIEHSMSSDSNKQEQDYLRKTADIFTNSLCRSKQYCKNVSSIREELHTLLESLVKRSCKQSDSSVALYYFSGSLYLFRVLRGNAPTDEMASEDAQTKKKKKNPEEGEGS
;
A
#
# COMPACT_ATOMS: atom_id res chain seq x y z
N MET A 1 37.85 32.23 -12.62
CA MET A 1 36.86 33.29 -12.93
C MET A 1 35.55 32.71 -13.49
N ALA A 2 35.58 31.84 -14.50
CA ALA A 2 34.37 31.21 -15.08
C ALA A 2 33.52 30.41 -14.06
N ALA A 3 34.13 29.71 -13.11
CA ALA A 3 33.38 29.00 -12.05
C ALA A 3 32.57 29.94 -11.12
N LYS A 4 33.01 31.21 -10.95
CA LYS A 4 32.35 32.18 -10.05
C LYS A 4 31.12 32.84 -10.71
N SER A 5 30.94 32.72 -12.02
CA SER A 5 29.76 33.22 -12.75
C SER A 5 28.60 32.21 -12.85
N GLU A 6 28.81 30.93 -12.49
CA GLU A 6 27.83 29.84 -12.68
C GLU A 6 26.57 29.90 -11.79
N ARG A 7 26.48 30.79 -10.79
CA ARG A 7 25.26 30.88 -9.97
C ARG A 7 24.01 31.32 -10.76
N LYS A 8 24.16 31.84 -11.99
CA LYS A 8 23.05 32.44 -12.77
C LYS A 8 22.62 31.63 -14.00
N ASP A 9 23.55 30.95 -14.68
CA ASP A 9 23.24 30.24 -15.92
C ASP A 9 23.51 28.72 -15.75
N LYS A 10 22.50 27.91 -16.06
CA LYS A 10 22.52 26.42 -16.04
C LYS A 10 23.37 25.85 -17.19
N ILE A 11 24.50 26.47 -17.52
CA ILE A 11 25.27 26.17 -18.72
C ILE A 11 26.74 26.06 -18.34
N LEU A 12 27.32 24.90 -18.65
CA LEU A 12 28.77 24.68 -18.51
C LEU A 12 29.52 25.69 -19.41
N PRO A 13 30.46 26.49 -18.87
CA PRO A 13 31.24 27.43 -19.67
C PRO A 13 31.97 26.72 -20.80
N ALA A 14 31.86 27.24 -22.03
CA ALA A 14 32.48 26.68 -23.23
C ALA A 14 33.99 26.38 -23.03
N VAL A 15 34.68 27.27 -22.33
CA VAL A 15 36.11 27.14 -22.00
C VAL A 15 36.43 25.83 -21.25
N GLY A 16 35.58 25.40 -20.30
CA GLY A 16 35.81 24.17 -19.54
C GLY A 16 35.67 22.92 -20.40
N LEU A 17 34.65 22.88 -21.26
CA LEU A 17 34.42 21.77 -22.18
C LEU A 17 35.46 21.72 -23.31
N ASP A 18 35.88 22.88 -23.82
CA ASP A 18 36.86 22.97 -24.91
C ASP A 18 38.27 22.59 -24.43
N LEU A 19 38.69 23.03 -23.24
CA LEU A 19 39.94 22.58 -22.60
C LEU A 19 39.97 21.06 -22.41
N MET A 20 38.84 20.49 -21.98
CA MET A 20 38.70 19.05 -21.80
C MET A 20 38.78 18.29 -23.13
N LYS A 21 38.14 18.79 -24.20
CA LYS A 21 38.27 18.23 -25.56
C LYS A 21 39.71 18.31 -26.08
N VAL A 22 40.42 19.40 -25.81
CA VAL A 22 41.85 19.54 -26.16
C VAL A 22 42.69 18.53 -25.38
N ALA A 23 42.49 18.41 -24.07
CA ALA A 23 43.22 17.43 -23.25
C ALA A 23 42.99 15.98 -23.70
N LEU A 24 41.78 15.64 -24.17
CA LEU A 24 41.49 14.34 -24.77
C LEU A 24 42.22 14.12 -26.10
N ARG A 25 42.26 15.14 -26.98
CA ARG A 25 42.99 15.07 -28.27
C ARG A 25 44.49 14.94 -28.08
N GLU A 26 45.05 15.64 -27.11
CA GLU A 26 46.49 15.67 -26.80
C GLU A 26 46.94 14.50 -25.89
N GLY A 27 46.02 13.61 -25.48
CA GLY A 27 46.34 12.49 -24.59
C GLY A 27 46.73 12.88 -23.16
N THR A 28 46.46 14.11 -22.73
CA THR A 28 46.81 14.68 -21.42
C THR A 28 45.63 14.72 -20.44
N PHE A 29 44.55 14.02 -20.75
CA PHE A 29 43.30 14.03 -19.98
C PHE A 29 43.49 13.68 -18.50
N GLU A 30 44.30 12.67 -18.16
CA GLU A 30 44.49 12.26 -16.76
C GLU A 30 45.15 13.35 -15.92
N LEU A 31 46.15 14.03 -16.50
CA LEU A 31 46.82 15.17 -15.87
C LEU A 31 45.85 16.34 -15.69
N PHE A 32 45.05 16.64 -16.71
CA PHE A 32 44.01 17.67 -16.64
C PHE A 32 42.99 17.37 -15.53
N TRP A 33 42.47 16.14 -15.47
CA TRP A 33 41.47 15.77 -14.48
C TRP A 33 42.00 15.87 -13.06
N LYS A 34 43.18 15.30 -12.79
CA LYS A 34 43.77 15.32 -11.45
C LYS A 34 44.18 16.72 -11.01
N GLU A 35 44.89 17.47 -11.85
CA GLU A 35 45.48 18.74 -11.43
C GLU A 35 44.51 19.92 -11.54
N ALA A 36 43.78 20.03 -12.65
CA ALA A 36 42.89 21.17 -12.87
C ALA A 36 41.52 20.98 -12.19
N VAL A 37 40.94 19.78 -12.27
CA VAL A 37 39.60 19.51 -11.72
C VAL A 37 39.68 19.16 -10.24
N GLU A 38 40.39 18.09 -9.87
CA GLU A 38 40.41 17.59 -8.48
C GLU A 38 41.27 18.47 -7.55
N ASN A 39 42.54 18.68 -7.89
CA ASN A 39 43.47 19.46 -7.04
C ASN A 39 43.27 20.97 -7.13
N GLY A 40 42.67 21.45 -8.22
CA GLY A 40 42.40 22.87 -8.48
C GLY A 40 40.98 23.27 -8.06
N LEU A 41 40.02 23.06 -8.95
CA LEU A 41 38.65 23.57 -8.83
C LEU A 41 37.88 22.98 -7.65
N LEU A 42 37.97 21.66 -7.45
CA LEU A 42 37.24 20.96 -6.40
C LEU A 42 37.77 21.33 -5.00
N LYS A 43 39.09 21.55 -4.88
CA LYS A 43 39.77 21.91 -3.64
C LYS A 43 39.38 23.29 -3.11
N GLU A 44 38.93 24.21 -3.96
CA GLU A 44 38.41 25.52 -3.51
C GLU A 44 37.17 25.37 -2.60
N ASN A 45 36.44 24.25 -2.69
CA ASN A 45 35.27 23.90 -1.86
C ASN A 45 34.18 25.00 -1.80
N VAL A 46 34.08 25.79 -2.88
CA VAL A 46 33.04 26.81 -3.07
C VAL A 46 31.95 26.19 -3.95
N GLY A 47 30.68 26.28 -3.54
CA GLY A 47 29.55 25.60 -4.21
C GLY A 47 29.55 25.69 -5.74
N PRO A 48 29.69 26.89 -6.35
CA PRO A 48 29.81 27.05 -7.80
C PRO A 48 30.96 26.27 -8.45
N CYS A 49 32.13 26.19 -7.82
CA CYS A 49 33.26 25.41 -8.33
C CYS A 49 32.97 23.89 -8.28
N SER A 50 32.32 23.42 -7.22
CA SER A 50 31.86 22.02 -7.12
C SER A 50 30.81 21.68 -8.18
N TYR A 51 29.83 22.57 -8.43
CA TYR A 51 28.81 22.37 -9.46
C TYR A 51 29.40 22.31 -10.86
N MET A 52 30.39 23.17 -11.16
CA MET A 52 31.13 23.10 -12.42
C MET A 52 31.84 21.75 -12.58
N CYS A 53 32.47 21.23 -11.51
CA CYS A 53 33.11 19.91 -11.54
C CYS A 53 32.08 18.79 -11.79
N PHE A 54 30.88 18.88 -11.22
CA PHE A 54 29.82 17.89 -11.46
C PHE A 54 29.25 17.97 -12.87
N ARG A 55 29.08 19.18 -13.44
CA ARG A 55 28.70 19.35 -14.85
C ARG A 55 29.75 18.83 -15.81
N LEU A 56 31.03 19.07 -15.51
CA LEU A 56 32.14 18.48 -16.25
C LEU A 56 32.04 16.96 -16.19
N LEU A 57 31.90 16.38 -14.99
CA LEU A 57 31.74 14.94 -14.79
C LEU A 57 30.62 14.34 -15.65
N GLY A 58 29.43 14.95 -15.68
CA GLY A 58 28.32 14.47 -16.53
C GLY A 58 28.58 14.66 -18.02
N SER A 59 29.17 15.80 -18.42
CA SER A 59 29.41 16.14 -19.82
C SER A 59 30.54 15.32 -20.48
N VAL A 60 31.49 14.83 -19.68
CA VAL A 60 32.62 14.04 -20.20
C VAL A 60 32.25 12.58 -20.48
N LEU A 61 31.23 12.01 -19.83
CA LEU A 61 30.86 10.59 -19.93
C LEU A 61 30.88 10.04 -21.37
N PRO A 62 30.23 10.67 -22.38
CA PRO A 62 30.21 10.14 -23.74
C PRO A 62 31.55 10.21 -24.49
N LEU A 63 32.53 10.98 -23.97
CA LEU A 63 33.81 11.23 -24.63
C LEU A 63 34.96 10.36 -24.10
N LEU A 64 34.77 9.69 -22.97
CA LEU A 64 35.82 8.95 -22.28
C LEU A 64 35.97 7.52 -22.78
N SER A 65 37.22 7.05 -22.82
CA SER A 65 37.52 5.62 -22.96
C SER A 65 37.13 4.85 -21.68
N HIS A 66 37.07 3.52 -21.78
CA HIS A 66 36.68 2.66 -20.66
C HIS A 66 37.58 2.83 -19.41
N SER A 67 38.89 2.97 -19.59
CA SER A 67 39.83 3.20 -18.49
C SER A 67 39.64 4.58 -17.85
N GLN A 68 39.41 5.60 -18.68
CA GLN A 68 39.16 6.97 -18.20
C GLN A 68 37.83 7.08 -17.45
N LEU A 69 36.78 6.39 -17.90
CA LEU A 69 35.50 6.31 -17.18
C LEU A 69 35.70 5.77 -15.77
N ARG A 70 36.41 4.65 -15.62
CA ARG A 70 36.70 4.07 -14.30
C ARG A 70 37.49 5.03 -13.42
N MET A 71 38.53 5.67 -13.96
CA MET A 71 39.36 6.62 -13.21
C MET A 71 38.54 7.81 -12.69
N VAL A 72 37.72 8.42 -13.55
CA VAL A 72 36.93 9.61 -13.21
C VAL A 72 35.80 9.28 -12.22
N LEU A 73 35.11 8.17 -12.43
CA LEU A 73 33.96 7.78 -11.61
C LEU A 73 34.36 7.11 -10.28
N GLN A 74 35.64 6.78 -10.08
CA GLN A 74 36.20 6.35 -8.79
C GLN A 74 36.98 7.46 -8.08
N GLY A 75 37.03 8.67 -8.66
CA GLY A 75 37.79 9.81 -8.15
C GLY A 75 37.08 10.64 -7.08
N GLU A 76 37.77 11.68 -6.61
CA GLU A 76 37.28 12.57 -5.54
C GLU A 76 36.08 13.41 -6.02
N THR A 77 36.02 13.72 -7.32
CA THR A 77 34.88 14.46 -7.90
C THR A 77 33.56 13.69 -7.72
N MET A 78 33.57 12.37 -7.95
CA MET A 78 32.40 11.51 -7.75
C MET A 78 32.02 11.42 -6.26
N ARG A 79 33.02 11.31 -5.39
CA ARG A 79 32.83 11.29 -3.93
C ARG A 79 32.17 12.58 -3.42
N GLN A 80 32.64 13.74 -3.87
CA GLN A 80 32.06 15.04 -3.51
C GLN A 80 30.65 15.23 -4.09
N TYR A 81 30.37 14.70 -5.29
CA TYR A 81 29.02 14.66 -5.83
C TYR A 81 28.10 13.87 -4.91
N GLY A 82 28.49 12.67 -4.47
CA GLY A 82 27.71 11.87 -3.52
C GLY A 82 27.45 12.60 -2.21
N PHE A 83 28.48 13.25 -1.64
CA PHE A 83 28.34 14.07 -0.45
C PHE A 83 27.32 15.21 -0.64
N HIS A 84 27.36 15.88 -1.80
CA HIS A 84 26.39 16.92 -2.14
C HIS A 84 24.96 16.38 -2.23
N VAL A 85 24.73 15.24 -2.88
CA VAL A 85 23.39 14.65 -3.00
C VAL A 85 22.78 14.33 -1.63
N VAL A 86 23.57 13.81 -0.69
CA VAL A 86 23.08 13.50 0.67
C VAL A 86 22.82 14.77 1.47
N THR A 87 23.66 15.81 1.34
CA THR A 87 23.57 17.04 2.15
C THR A 87 22.64 18.12 1.58
N SER A 88 22.19 17.97 0.33
CA SER A 88 21.25 18.88 -0.36
C SER A 88 19.78 18.48 -0.20
N LYS A 89 19.46 17.47 0.62
CA LYS A 89 18.07 17.05 0.88
C LYS A 89 17.21 18.10 1.61
N LEU A 90 17.82 19.11 2.23
CA LEU A 90 17.11 20.20 2.91
C LEU A 90 16.40 21.14 1.90
N PRO A 91 15.20 21.66 2.21
CA PRO A 91 14.36 22.41 1.27
C PRO A 91 15.07 23.59 0.57
N ASP A 92 15.92 24.30 1.30
CA ASP A 92 16.57 25.54 0.82
C ASP A 92 17.88 25.30 0.05
N ARG A 93 18.25 24.05 -0.21
CA ARG A 93 19.53 23.71 -0.88
C ARG A 93 19.32 23.32 -2.33
N PHE A 94 20.20 23.83 -3.19
CA PHE A 94 20.25 23.44 -4.59
C PHE A 94 20.56 21.95 -4.73
N LYS A 95 19.75 21.24 -5.53
CA LYS A 95 19.86 19.80 -5.77
C LYS A 95 20.42 19.55 -7.16
N PHE A 96 21.68 19.08 -7.25
CA PHE A 96 22.30 18.75 -8.54
C PHE A 96 21.88 17.37 -9.09
N ALA A 97 21.32 16.47 -8.26
CA ALA A 97 20.98 15.11 -8.66
C ALA A 97 20.12 15.02 -9.95
N PRO A 98 19.04 15.82 -10.14
CA PRO A 98 18.25 15.77 -11.38
C PRO A 98 19.03 16.18 -12.64
N GLU A 99 20.01 17.07 -12.51
CA GLU A 99 20.88 17.47 -13.62
C GLU A 99 21.82 16.32 -13.99
N MET A 100 22.42 15.66 -12.99
CA MET A 100 23.22 14.45 -13.21
C MET A 100 22.41 13.30 -13.82
N ASP A 101 21.17 13.09 -13.38
CA ASP A 101 20.28 12.09 -13.95
C ASP A 101 20.09 12.32 -15.45
N THR A 102 19.96 13.58 -15.88
CA THR A 102 19.82 13.94 -17.30
C THR A 102 21.09 13.59 -18.09
N TYR A 103 22.28 13.87 -17.54
CA TYR A 103 23.54 13.50 -18.17
C TYR A 103 23.70 11.99 -18.32
N VAL A 104 23.37 11.21 -17.28
CA VAL A 104 23.46 9.76 -17.32
C VAL A 104 22.41 9.16 -18.26
N ASP A 105 21.17 9.66 -18.24
CA ASP A 105 20.09 9.24 -19.15
C ASP A 105 20.52 9.44 -20.61
N SER A 106 21.00 10.63 -20.97
CA SER A 106 21.51 10.95 -22.31
C SER A 106 22.74 10.11 -22.70
N PHE A 107 23.65 9.86 -21.75
CA PHE A 107 24.81 9.00 -22.00
C PHE A 107 24.37 7.57 -22.31
N LEU A 108 23.50 6.98 -21.49
CA LEU A 108 23.07 5.59 -21.68
C LEU A 108 22.25 5.43 -22.97
N GLU A 109 21.39 6.39 -23.29
CA GLU A 109 20.62 6.41 -24.54
C GLU A 109 21.53 6.45 -25.79
N GLY A 110 22.62 7.24 -25.74
CA GLY A 110 23.57 7.36 -26.85
C GLY A 110 24.71 6.34 -26.86
N CYS A 111 24.85 5.49 -25.82
CA CYS A 111 26.00 4.59 -25.66
C CYS A 111 25.75 3.22 -26.30
N ASN A 112 26.48 2.93 -27.38
CA ASN A 112 26.41 1.64 -28.07
C ASN A 112 27.34 0.56 -27.48
N ASN A 113 28.14 0.88 -26.44
CA ASN A 113 29.11 -0.05 -25.85
C ASN A 113 28.60 -0.57 -24.49
N PRO A 114 28.28 -1.88 -24.37
CA PRO A 114 27.73 -2.43 -23.14
C PRO A 114 28.71 -2.39 -21.96
N GLU A 115 30.03 -2.46 -22.20
CA GLU A 115 31.03 -2.36 -21.13
C GLU A 115 31.08 -0.95 -20.53
N ASN A 116 30.87 0.08 -21.35
CA ASN A 116 30.85 1.47 -20.89
C ASN A 116 29.54 1.76 -20.13
N GLN A 117 28.40 1.28 -20.62
CA GLN A 117 27.14 1.35 -19.89
C GLN A 117 27.28 0.67 -18.51
N LEU A 118 27.82 -0.56 -18.48
CA LEU A 118 28.05 -1.29 -17.24
C LEU A 118 28.98 -0.53 -16.29
N ALA A 119 30.10 0.01 -16.77
CA ALA A 119 31.04 0.77 -15.94
C ALA A 119 30.39 1.98 -15.27
N VAL A 120 29.56 2.74 -16.00
CA VAL A 120 28.82 3.88 -15.45
C VAL A 120 27.79 3.40 -14.41
N MET A 121 26.99 2.38 -14.73
CA MET A 121 25.99 1.85 -13.81
C MET A 121 26.60 1.34 -12.50
N VAL A 122 27.70 0.59 -12.59
CA VAL A 122 28.43 0.09 -11.43
C VAL A 122 29.00 1.25 -10.62
N ALA A 123 29.66 2.21 -11.26
CA ALA A 123 30.33 3.29 -10.53
C ALA A 123 29.35 4.18 -9.74
N PHE A 124 28.18 4.49 -10.31
CA PHE A 124 27.11 5.18 -9.58
C PHE A 124 26.50 4.31 -8.47
N SER A 125 26.44 2.99 -8.65
CA SER A 125 25.96 2.05 -7.63
C SER A 125 26.97 1.84 -6.49
N THR A 126 28.26 2.07 -6.73
CA THR A 126 29.34 2.00 -5.72
C THR A 126 29.63 3.33 -5.04
N LEU A 127 28.93 4.41 -5.40
CA LEU A 127 28.99 5.68 -4.68
C LEU A 127 28.08 5.62 -3.45
N THR A 128 28.64 5.38 -2.27
CA THR A 128 27.88 5.03 -1.07
C THR A 128 28.03 6.03 0.08
N ASN A 129 27.01 6.11 0.92
CA ASN A 129 27.04 6.78 2.22
C ASN A 129 26.94 5.76 3.34
N GLN A 130 28.08 5.35 3.89
CA GLN A 130 28.24 4.23 4.82
C GLN A 130 27.58 2.95 4.28
N GLY A 131 27.92 2.58 3.04
CA GLY A 131 27.44 1.37 2.38
C GLY A 131 26.06 1.46 1.72
N TYR A 132 25.33 2.57 1.84
CA TYR A 132 24.08 2.76 1.08
C TYR A 132 24.33 3.60 -0.18
N PRO A 133 24.12 3.06 -1.39
CA PRO A 133 24.28 3.83 -2.62
C PRO A 133 23.42 5.09 -2.66
N VAL A 134 23.99 6.17 -3.20
CA VAL A 134 23.35 7.50 -3.24
C VAL A 134 22.24 7.58 -4.28
N VAL A 135 22.37 6.79 -5.36
CA VAL A 135 21.35 6.67 -6.40
C VAL A 135 20.07 5.98 -5.88
N PRO A 136 18.88 6.35 -6.39
CA PRO A 136 17.64 5.71 -5.98
C PRO A 136 17.60 4.24 -6.44
N THR A 137 16.87 3.40 -5.70
CA THR A 137 16.63 2.00 -6.07
C THR A 137 15.87 1.90 -7.39
N PHE A 138 14.82 2.70 -7.55
CA PHE A 138 14.13 2.93 -8.81
C PHE A 138 14.77 4.10 -9.58
N TRP A 139 15.59 3.79 -10.59
CA TRP A 139 16.30 4.79 -11.39
C TRP A 139 15.93 4.63 -12.86
N LYS A 140 15.35 5.66 -13.45
CA LYS A 140 14.72 5.61 -14.79
C LYS A 140 15.71 5.32 -15.91
N VAL A 141 16.98 5.70 -15.74
CA VAL A 141 18.03 5.58 -16.76
C VAL A 141 18.30 4.13 -17.18
N VAL A 142 17.91 3.15 -16.36
CA VAL A 142 18.06 1.70 -16.64
C VAL A 142 17.36 1.28 -17.92
N ARG A 143 16.29 1.99 -18.33
CA ARG A 143 15.56 1.68 -19.57
C ARG A 143 16.42 1.74 -20.84
N HIS A 144 17.55 2.44 -20.80
CA HIS A 144 18.46 2.58 -21.93
C HIS A 144 19.57 1.51 -21.94
N LEU A 145 19.62 0.62 -20.95
CA LEU A 145 20.64 -0.43 -20.93
C LEU A 145 20.42 -1.45 -22.04
N LEU A 146 21.50 -1.72 -22.78
CA LEU A 146 21.55 -2.81 -23.73
C LEU A 146 21.34 -4.15 -23.01
N PRO A 147 20.70 -5.15 -23.63
CA PRO A 147 20.39 -6.43 -22.96
C PRO A 147 21.61 -7.09 -22.32
N THR A 148 22.77 -7.04 -22.98
CA THR A 148 24.03 -7.59 -22.45
C THR A 148 24.55 -6.82 -21.24
N ALA A 149 24.44 -5.49 -21.23
CA ALA A 149 24.82 -4.65 -20.10
C ALA A 149 23.87 -4.85 -18.91
N LEU A 150 22.57 -4.96 -19.17
CA LEU A 150 21.55 -5.23 -18.16
C LEU A 150 21.80 -6.55 -17.43
N LEU A 151 22.03 -7.64 -18.17
CA LEU A 151 22.34 -8.95 -17.59
C LEU A 151 23.60 -8.91 -16.72
N LYS A 152 24.69 -8.34 -17.24
CA LYS A 152 25.94 -8.20 -16.48
C LYS A 152 25.78 -7.33 -15.23
N TYR A 153 24.94 -6.30 -15.29
CA TYR A 153 24.66 -5.45 -14.15
C TYR A 153 23.84 -6.18 -13.08
N ILE A 154 22.86 -7.00 -13.47
CA ILE A 154 22.10 -7.85 -12.55
C ILE A 154 23.01 -8.91 -11.90
N ASP A 155 23.88 -9.55 -12.68
CA ASP A 155 24.87 -10.49 -12.17
C ASP A 155 25.82 -9.82 -11.17
N TRP A 156 26.26 -8.59 -11.47
CA TRP A 156 27.06 -7.79 -10.55
C TRP A 156 26.32 -7.46 -9.27
N LEU A 157 25.03 -7.05 -9.34
CA LEU A 157 24.19 -6.78 -8.16
C LEU A 157 24.05 -8.04 -7.29
N LYS A 158 23.74 -9.19 -7.90
CA LYS A 158 23.63 -10.47 -7.19
C LYS A 158 24.95 -10.86 -6.54
N ASN A 159 26.07 -10.71 -7.24
CA ASN A 159 27.38 -10.99 -6.68
C ASN A 159 27.71 -10.04 -5.52
N MET A 160 27.47 -8.74 -5.66
CA MET A 160 27.70 -7.75 -4.59
C MET A 160 26.81 -8.01 -3.35
N PHE A 161 25.61 -8.56 -3.53
CA PHE A 161 24.75 -8.96 -2.41
C PHE A 161 25.32 -10.17 -1.64
N LEU A 162 25.80 -11.17 -2.37
CA LEU A 162 26.37 -12.40 -1.82
C LEU A 162 27.76 -12.17 -1.24
N ASN A 163 28.60 -11.45 -1.96
CA ASN A 163 29.98 -11.13 -1.63
C ASN A 163 30.17 -9.60 -1.60
N PRO A 164 29.74 -8.91 -0.52
CA PRO A 164 29.90 -7.47 -0.40
C PRO A 164 31.38 -7.08 -0.41
N ASP A 165 31.77 -6.28 -1.39
CA ASP A 165 33.09 -5.66 -1.48
C ASP A 165 32.97 -4.16 -1.18
N LEU A 166 33.24 -3.79 0.07
CA LEU A 166 33.19 -2.39 0.48
C LEU A 166 34.44 -1.61 0.04
N ASP A 167 35.54 -2.28 -0.29
CA ASP A 167 36.79 -1.64 -0.69
C ASP A 167 36.70 -1.08 -2.12
N CYS A 168 35.84 -1.67 -2.96
CA CYS A 168 35.53 -1.13 -4.28
C CYS A 168 34.59 0.09 -4.26
N CYS A 169 33.98 0.40 -3.11
CA CYS A 169 33.02 1.49 -2.98
C CYS A 169 33.70 2.84 -2.76
N VAL A 170 33.20 3.87 -3.46
CA VAL A 170 33.53 5.26 -3.17
C VAL A 170 32.65 5.72 -2.01
N ASP A 171 33.05 5.36 -0.79
CA ASP A 171 32.27 5.63 0.41
C ASP A 171 32.59 6.98 1.06
N PHE A 172 31.58 7.61 1.65
CA PHE A 172 31.74 8.81 2.46
C PHE A 172 30.78 8.81 3.65
N ALA A 173 31.06 9.67 4.62
CA ALA A 173 30.22 9.87 5.80
C ALA A 173 30.02 11.36 6.07
N THR A 174 28.81 11.74 6.51
CA THR A 174 28.53 13.12 6.94
C THR A 174 29.17 13.43 8.29
N LYS A 175 29.31 14.73 8.62
CA LYS A 175 29.87 15.18 9.91
C LYS A 175 29.13 14.56 11.12
N ARG A 176 27.80 14.59 11.09
CA ARG A 176 26.92 14.00 12.11
C ARG A 176 27.11 12.48 12.28
N GLN A 177 27.39 11.78 11.18
CA GLN A 177 27.65 10.34 11.22
C GLN A 177 29.05 10.03 11.77
N ASN A 178 30.05 10.88 11.50
CA ASN A 178 31.39 10.72 12.05
C ASN A 178 31.45 10.94 13.57
N GLU A 179 30.56 11.78 14.12
CA GLU A 179 30.45 12.02 15.57
C GLU A 179 29.83 10.84 16.34
N LYS A 180 29.01 10.00 15.69
CA LYS A 180 28.25 8.90 16.32
C LYS A 180 28.94 7.53 16.22
N ARG A 181 30.24 7.46 15.95
CA ARG A 181 30.94 6.20 15.61
C ARG A 181 30.93 5.19 16.77
N THR A 182 30.25 4.07 16.58
CA THR A 182 30.33 2.84 17.39
C THR A 182 30.97 1.70 16.59
N SER A 183 31.40 0.64 17.27
CA SER A 183 32.37 -0.38 16.82
C SER A 183 31.89 -1.42 15.78
N SER A 184 30.69 -1.29 15.19
CA SER A 184 30.12 -2.27 14.24
C SER A 184 29.76 -1.66 12.87
N ILE A 185 30.67 -0.89 12.28
CA ILE A 185 30.42 -0.13 11.04
C ILE A 185 30.21 -1.05 9.84
N THR A 186 31.01 -2.12 9.72
CA THR A 186 31.02 -3.00 8.55
C THR A 186 29.70 -3.74 8.36
N ASP A 187 29.18 -4.37 9.41
CA ASP A 187 27.89 -5.09 9.36
C ASP A 187 26.71 -4.16 9.05
N HIS A 188 26.73 -2.93 9.60
CA HIS A 188 25.71 -1.93 9.32
C HIS A 188 25.75 -1.50 7.84
N SER A 189 26.94 -1.24 7.31
CA SER A 189 27.14 -0.87 5.90
C SER A 189 26.74 -2.00 4.95
N ILE A 190 27.08 -3.25 5.27
CA ILE A 190 26.67 -4.42 4.49
C ILE A 190 25.14 -4.57 4.48
N THR A 191 24.50 -4.42 5.63
CA THR A 191 23.03 -4.51 5.74
C THR A 191 22.35 -3.43 4.88
N ARG A 192 22.87 -2.20 4.93
CA ARG A 192 22.38 -1.08 4.12
C ARG A 192 22.62 -1.29 2.62
N LEU A 193 23.77 -1.84 2.23
CA LEU A 193 24.09 -2.18 0.85
C LEU A 193 23.11 -3.23 0.32
N ARG A 194 22.93 -4.33 1.06
CA ARG A 194 21.99 -5.41 0.71
C ARG A 194 20.56 -4.92 0.57
N LYS A 195 20.11 -4.06 1.48
CA LYS A 195 18.79 -3.42 1.40
C LYS A 195 18.63 -2.64 0.09
N TRP A 196 19.62 -1.85 -0.29
CA TRP A 196 19.57 -1.12 -1.56
C TRP A 196 19.60 -2.06 -2.77
N ILE A 197 20.44 -3.10 -2.77
CA ILE A 197 20.56 -4.04 -3.89
C ILE A 197 19.24 -4.77 -4.16
N ILE A 198 18.57 -5.26 -3.12
CA ILE A 198 17.25 -5.90 -3.27
C ILE A 198 16.24 -4.93 -3.89
N GLY A 199 16.16 -3.70 -3.35
CA GLY A 199 15.29 -2.67 -3.92
C GLY A 199 15.65 -2.33 -5.36
N ARG A 200 16.94 -2.37 -5.71
CA ARG A 200 17.43 -2.12 -7.07
C ARG A 200 17.01 -3.22 -8.04
N LEU A 201 17.20 -4.49 -7.66
CA LEU A 201 16.78 -5.65 -8.46
C LEU A 201 15.27 -5.62 -8.72
N ILE A 202 14.47 -5.33 -7.70
CA ILE A 202 13.02 -5.21 -7.82
C ILE A 202 12.64 -4.01 -8.69
N GLY A 203 13.29 -2.86 -8.50
CA GLY A 203 13.08 -1.69 -9.35
C GLY A 203 13.32 -1.99 -10.84
N ILE A 204 14.30 -2.84 -11.17
CA ILE A 204 14.53 -3.31 -12.55
C ILE A 204 13.37 -4.21 -13.02
N ALA A 205 12.96 -5.17 -12.18
CA ALA A 205 11.87 -6.09 -12.49
C ALA A 205 10.52 -5.36 -12.67
N GLU A 206 10.27 -4.26 -11.94
CA GLU A 206 9.04 -3.47 -12.02
C GLU A 206 9.07 -2.42 -13.15
N HIS A 207 10.25 -2.04 -13.66
CA HIS A 207 10.35 -0.92 -14.61
C HIS A 207 9.69 -1.23 -15.97
N PRO A 208 8.62 -0.54 -16.39
CA PRO A 208 7.82 -0.94 -17.54
C PRO A 208 8.55 -0.76 -18.89
N GLN A 209 9.49 0.18 -18.98
CA GLN A 209 10.23 0.48 -20.20
C GLN A 209 11.57 -0.27 -20.32
N VAL A 210 11.95 -1.10 -19.35
CA VAL A 210 13.17 -1.92 -19.46
C VAL A 210 12.86 -3.10 -20.36
N ASN A 211 13.71 -3.31 -21.38
CA ASN A 211 13.62 -4.50 -22.22
C ASN A 211 14.01 -5.75 -21.40
N LYS A 212 13.01 -6.51 -20.99
CA LYS A 212 13.14 -7.68 -20.12
C LYS A 212 12.20 -8.79 -20.58
N GLU A 213 12.67 -10.02 -20.38
CA GLU A 213 11.92 -11.24 -20.66
C GLU A 213 11.49 -11.92 -19.37
N ASP A 214 10.59 -12.91 -19.49
CA ASP A 214 10.05 -13.64 -18.35
C ASP A 214 11.14 -14.31 -17.51
N GLU A 215 12.17 -14.86 -18.17
CA GLU A 215 13.27 -15.56 -17.49
C GLU A 215 14.04 -14.62 -16.56
N LEU A 216 14.30 -13.38 -16.99
CA LEU A 216 15.01 -12.39 -16.20
C LEU A 216 14.23 -11.98 -14.95
N VAL A 217 12.93 -11.75 -15.11
CA VAL A 217 12.05 -11.38 -13.99
C VAL A 217 11.89 -12.54 -13.02
N MET A 218 11.75 -13.78 -13.52
CA MET A 218 11.77 -14.98 -12.67
C MET A 218 13.09 -15.16 -11.96
N ASP A 219 14.23 -14.89 -12.60
CA ASP A 219 15.57 -14.99 -12.02
C ASP A 219 15.79 -13.97 -10.87
N ILE A 220 15.26 -12.76 -10.98
CA ILE A 220 15.23 -11.78 -9.88
C ILE A 220 14.31 -12.27 -8.75
N CYS A 221 13.11 -12.74 -9.10
CA CYS A 221 12.12 -13.22 -8.15
C CYS A 221 12.64 -14.42 -7.33
N ARG A 222 13.25 -15.41 -7.99
CA ARG A 222 13.88 -16.59 -7.36
C ARG A 222 15.00 -16.19 -6.42
N PHE A 223 15.85 -15.25 -6.82
CA PHE A 223 16.93 -14.74 -5.99
C PHE A 223 16.42 -14.08 -4.71
N CYS A 224 15.45 -13.15 -4.81
CA CYS A 224 14.85 -12.49 -3.65
C CYS A 224 14.16 -13.49 -2.72
N PHE A 225 13.38 -14.42 -3.27
CA PHE A 225 12.68 -15.45 -2.50
C PHE A 225 13.64 -16.40 -1.78
N PHE A 226 14.66 -16.90 -2.48
CA PHE A 226 15.63 -17.82 -1.90
C PHE A 226 16.41 -17.18 -0.76
N HIS A 227 16.94 -15.97 -0.96
CA HIS A 227 17.74 -15.29 0.07
C HIS A 227 16.89 -14.70 1.21
N ALA A 228 15.57 -14.59 1.04
CA ALA A 228 14.65 -14.30 2.14
C ALA A 228 14.45 -15.53 3.05
N PHE A 229 14.04 -16.68 2.49
CA PHE A 229 13.50 -17.80 3.28
C PHE A 229 14.40 -19.04 3.35
N PHE A 230 15.46 -19.12 2.56
CA PHE A 230 16.30 -20.31 2.43
C PHE A 230 17.80 -20.02 2.57
N GLU A 231 18.54 -21.11 2.76
CA GLU A 231 20.00 -21.18 2.84
C GLU A 231 20.52 -22.41 2.09
N THR A 232 21.68 -22.27 1.45
CA THR A 232 22.33 -23.37 0.75
C THR A 232 23.04 -24.30 1.74
N LYS A 233 22.72 -25.60 1.72
CA LYS A 233 23.52 -26.65 2.41
C LYS A 233 24.54 -27.28 1.47
N LYS A 234 24.10 -27.62 0.25
CA LYS A 234 24.92 -28.25 -0.79
C LYS A 234 24.61 -27.63 -2.14
N ARG A 235 25.64 -27.51 -2.98
CA ARG A 235 25.49 -27.03 -4.36
C ARG A 235 24.60 -27.99 -5.16
N PHE A 236 23.59 -27.45 -5.83
CA PHE A 236 22.64 -28.22 -6.62
C PHE A 236 22.33 -27.52 -7.95
N PRO A 237 22.74 -28.08 -9.11
CA PRO A 237 22.63 -27.40 -10.41
C PRO A 237 21.22 -26.98 -10.82
N LYS A 238 20.18 -27.66 -10.33
CA LYS A 238 18.77 -27.33 -10.65
C LYS A 238 18.27 -26.08 -9.91
N ILE A 239 18.95 -25.64 -8.85
CA ILE A 239 18.63 -24.42 -8.09
C ILE A 239 19.82 -23.47 -8.24
N THR A 240 19.65 -22.44 -9.06
CA THR A 240 20.70 -21.48 -9.44
C THR A 240 21.34 -20.79 -8.25
N GLU A 241 20.56 -20.53 -7.22
CA GLU A 241 20.91 -19.80 -6.00
C GLU A 241 21.81 -20.63 -5.07
N THR A 242 21.87 -21.96 -5.27
CA THR A 242 22.79 -22.84 -4.53
C THR A 242 24.21 -22.85 -5.10
N LYS A 243 24.45 -22.18 -6.23
CA LYS A 243 25.79 -22.11 -6.86
C LYS A 243 26.81 -21.37 -5.97
N SER A 244 26.34 -20.41 -5.19
CA SER A 244 27.17 -19.53 -4.37
C SER A 244 26.47 -19.23 -3.04
N SER A 245 27.18 -19.45 -1.93
CA SER A 245 26.74 -19.01 -0.60
C SER A 245 27.21 -17.58 -0.33
N PRO A 246 26.45 -16.77 0.42
CA PRO A 246 26.93 -15.46 0.86
C PRO A 246 28.25 -15.57 1.63
N SER A 247 29.25 -14.73 1.33
CA SER A 247 30.52 -14.70 2.08
C SER A 247 30.32 -14.21 3.51
N VAL A 248 29.43 -13.23 3.69
CA VAL A 248 28.95 -12.74 4.98
C VAL A 248 27.53 -13.27 5.21
N PRO A 249 27.22 -13.95 6.33
CA PRO A 249 25.88 -14.44 6.60
C PRO A 249 24.81 -13.35 6.50
N LEU A 250 23.59 -13.73 6.10
CA LEU A 250 22.45 -12.82 6.05
C LEU A 250 21.83 -12.69 7.45
N ASN A 251 21.85 -11.48 8.00
CA ASN A 251 21.15 -11.19 9.26
C ASN A 251 19.64 -11.11 9.05
N GLU A 252 18.90 -11.15 10.17
CA GLU A 252 17.43 -11.07 10.17
C GLU A 252 16.91 -9.84 9.42
N GLN A 253 17.50 -8.67 9.63
CA GLN A 253 17.11 -7.44 8.95
C GLN A 253 17.21 -7.54 7.42
N SER A 254 18.30 -8.10 6.89
CA SER A 254 18.47 -8.29 5.44
C SER A 254 17.44 -9.27 4.88
N ARG A 255 17.09 -10.31 5.65
CA ARG A 255 16.08 -11.31 5.26
C ARG A 255 14.68 -10.72 5.28
N THR A 256 14.32 -9.96 6.30
CA THR A 256 13.02 -9.26 6.38
C THR A 256 12.85 -8.29 5.23
N VAL A 257 13.88 -7.48 4.93
CA VAL A 257 13.87 -6.59 3.76
C VAL A 257 13.70 -7.37 2.46
N ALA A 258 14.41 -8.50 2.28
CA ALA A 258 14.27 -9.35 1.11
C ALA A 258 12.86 -9.95 0.99
N ALA A 259 12.28 -10.40 2.11
CA ALA A 259 10.92 -10.94 2.17
C ALA A 259 9.87 -9.88 1.79
N ASP A 260 9.90 -8.71 2.43
CA ASP A 260 8.95 -7.62 2.16
C ASP A 260 9.04 -7.14 0.72
N SER A 261 10.26 -6.99 0.21
CA SER A 261 10.48 -6.55 -1.16
C SER A 261 10.04 -7.63 -2.16
N PHE A 262 10.24 -8.92 -1.86
CA PHE A 262 9.70 -10.02 -2.67
C PHE A 262 8.16 -9.97 -2.74
N PHE A 263 7.45 -9.78 -1.62
CA PHE A 263 5.99 -9.69 -1.65
C PHE A 263 5.47 -8.44 -2.35
N SER A 264 6.21 -7.32 -2.29
CA SER A 264 5.95 -6.15 -3.13
C SER A 264 6.05 -6.49 -4.61
N LEU A 265 7.14 -7.15 -5.01
CA LEU A 265 7.34 -7.60 -6.39
C LEU A 265 6.23 -8.56 -6.80
N LEU A 266 5.85 -9.52 -5.96
CA LEU A 266 4.79 -10.50 -6.25
C LEU A 266 3.44 -9.81 -6.52
N GLN A 267 3.12 -8.76 -5.75
CA GLN A 267 1.93 -7.95 -6.00
C GLN A 267 2.01 -7.27 -7.37
N HIS A 268 3.16 -6.71 -7.72
CA HIS A 268 3.36 -6.10 -9.04
C HIS A 268 3.23 -7.13 -10.17
N LEU A 269 3.86 -8.31 -10.03
CA LEU A 269 3.78 -9.42 -10.99
C LEU A 269 2.34 -9.83 -11.30
N ASN A 270 1.46 -9.86 -10.30
CA ASN A 270 0.04 -10.20 -10.50
C ASN A 270 -0.73 -9.18 -11.35
N THR A 271 -0.20 -7.96 -11.51
CA THR A 271 -0.80 -6.87 -12.30
C THR A 271 -0.01 -6.51 -13.54
N MET A 272 1.14 -7.16 -13.75
CA MET A 272 2.07 -6.84 -14.83
C MET A 272 1.50 -7.27 -16.18
N PRO A 273 1.62 -6.44 -17.24
CA PRO A 273 1.36 -6.86 -18.62
C PRO A 273 2.35 -7.93 -19.09
N ALA A 274 1.99 -8.68 -20.13
CA ALA A 274 2.91 -9.63 -20.77
C ALA A 274 4.23 -8.95 -21.18
N LEU A 275 5.36 -9.66 -21.06
CA LEU A 275 6.72 -9.16 -21.31
C LEU A 275 7.26 -9.56 -22.69
N GLY A 276 8.32 -8.88 -23.15
CA GLY A 276 8.99 -9.14 -24.43
C GLY A 276 8.26 -8.62 -25.68
N GLU A 277 8.89 -8.76 -26.84
CA GLU A 277 8.38 -8.26 -28.14
C GLU A 277 7.75 -9.37 -29.01
N SER A 278 7.44 -10.52 -28.41
CA SER A 278 6.79 -11.64 -29.12
C SER A 278 5.37 -11.29 -29.56
N ALA A 279 4.90 -11.93 -30.64
CA ALA A 279 3.54 -11.74 -31.16
C ALA A 279 2.47 -12.15 -30.12
N GLU A 280 2.76 -13.21 -29.37
CA GLU A 280 1.93 -13.72 -28.27
C GLU A 280 1.81 -12.69 -27.13
N ALA A 281 2.91 -12.04 -26.76
CA ALA A 281 2.90 -10.99 -25.74
C ALA A 281 2.12 -9.76 -26.20
N GLU A 282 2.27 -9.35 -27.46
CA GLU A 282 1.49 -8.24 -28.02
C GLU A 282 -0.02 -8.53 -28.02
N GLU A 283 -0.43 -9.75 -28.39
CA GLU A 283 -1.83 -10.15 -28.37
C GLU A 283 -2.40 -10.14 -26.95
N MET A 284 -1.65 -10.63 -25.96
CA MET A 284 -2.06 -10.59 -24.56
C MET A 284 -2.21 -9.17 -24.03
N ARG A 285 -1.33 -8.24 -24.42
CA ARG A 285 -1.45 -6.81 -24.07
C ARG A 285 -2.71 -6.20 -24.68
N LYS A 286 -3.03 -6.49 -25.94
CA LYS A 286 -4.27 -6.03 -26.60
C LYS A 286 -5.51 -6.55 -25.87
N LYS A 287 -5.47 -7.80 -25.40
CA LYS A 287 -6.54 -8.43 -24.61
C LYS A 287 -6.56 -8.00 -23.13
N HIS A 288 -5.64 -7.13 -22.69
CA HIS A 288 -5.50 -6.68 -21.31
C HIS A 288 -5.36 -7.84 -20.30
N LEU A 289 -4.71 -8.92 -20.72
CA LEU A 289 -4.40 -10.06 -19.86
C LEU A 289 -3.14 -9.74 -19.05
N HIS A 290 -3.32 -9.56 -17.74
CA HIS A 290 -2.25 -9.23 -16.79
C HIS A 290 -1.95 -10.42 -15.87
N GLY A 291 -0.76 -10.44 -15.29
CA GLY A 291 -0.38 -11.46 -14.30
C GLY A 291 0.00 -12.81 -14.88
N LEU A 292 0.20 -12.89 -16.20
CA LEU A 292 0.59 -14.10 -16.92
C LEU A 292 1.98 -13.96 -17.53
N THR A 293 2.68 -15.08 -17.62
CA THR A 293 3.88 -15.25 -18.45
C THR A 293 3.50 -15.30 -19.93
N VAL A 294 4.47 -15.18 -20.84
CA VAL A 294 4.32 -15.39 -22.29
C VAL A 294 3.77 -16.78 -22.60
N SER A 295 4.01 -17.77 -21.73
CA SER A 295 3.47 -19.13 -21.85
C SER A 295 2.00 -19.26 -21.42
N GLY A 296 1.40 -18.19 -20.89
CA GLY A 296 0.02 -18.18 -20.38
C GLY A 296 -0.13 -18.70 -18.94
N ASP A 297 0.97 -19.11 -18.28
CA ASP A 297 0.96 -19.52 -16.88
C ASP A 297 0.98 -18.29 -15.94
N PRO A 298 0.20 -18.26 -14.85
CA PRO A 298 0.25 -17.18 -13.87
C PRO A 298 1.62 -17.07 -13.18
N TRP A 299 2.13 -15.85 -12.99
CA TRP A 299 3.41 -15.62 -12.30
C TRP A 299 3.47 -16.25 -10.91
N ILE A 300 2.39 -16.09 -10.14
CA ILE A 300 2.23 -16.69 -8.81
C ILE A 300 2.39 -18.21 -8.84
N HIS A 301 1.91 -18.87 -9.89
CA HIS A 301 2.02 -20.32 -10.03
C HIS A 301 3.48 -20.73 -10.26
N CYS A 302 4.23 -20.03 -11.11
CA CYS A 302 5.66 -20.28 -11.34
C CYS A 302 6.48 -20.12 -10.05
N VAL A 303 6.15 -19.12 -9.23
CA VAL A 303 6.79 -18.87 -7.94
C VAL A 303 6.47 -19.98 -6.92
N VAL A 304 5.21 -20.41 -6.83
CA VAL A 304 4.80 -21.52 -5.95
C VAL A 304 5.46 -22.85 -6.37
N GLN A 305 5.58 -23.12 -7.68
CA GLN A 305 6.31 -24.29 -8.16
C GLN A 305 7.78 -24.26 -7.78
N TYR A 306 8.42 -23.09 -7.86
CA TYR A 306 9.79 -22.92 -7.39
C TYR A 306 9.90 -23.15 -5.87
N ALA A 307 9.00 -22.58 -5.07
CA ALA A 307 8.95 -22.83 -3.63
C ALA A 307 8.77 -24.33 -3.31
N HIS A 308 7.89 -25.03 -4.03
CA HIS A 308 7.70 -26.47 -3.88
C HIS A 308 8.95 -27.27 -4.26
N LEU A 309 9.70 -26.84 -5.30
CA LEU A 309 10.98 -27.44 -5.67
C LEU A 309 11.99 -27.33 -4.52
N LEU A 310 12.11 -26.16 -3.88
CA LEU A 310 12.99 -25.94 -2.72
C LEU A 310 12.58 -26.82 -1.53
N LEU A 311 11.27 -26.85 -1.24
CA LEU A 311 10.67 -27.63 -0.17
C LEU A 311 10.85 -29.14 -0.29
N SER A 312 11.07 -29.63 -1.52
CA SER A 312 11.28 -31.05 -1.83
C SER A 312 12.75 -31.47 -1.74
N HIS A 313 13.69 -30.51 -1.73
CA HIS A 313 15.14 -30.75 -1.75
C HIS A 313 15.81 -30.31 -0.43
N GLN A 314 15.29 -30.79 0.71
CA GLN A 314 15.72 -30.41 2.06
C GLN A 314 17.16 -30.83 2.42
N GLU A 315 17.73 -31.78 1.66
CA GLU A 315 19.13 -32.19 1.80
C GLU A 315 20.10 -31.15 1.23
N GLN A 316 19.69 -30.44 0.17
CA GLN A 316 20.51 -29.46 -0.53
C GLN A 316 20.23 -28.04 -0.05
N VAL A 317 19.00 -27.75 0.38
CA VAL A 317 18.56 -26.43 0.82
C VAL A 317 17.95 -26.51 2.21
N LYS A 318 18.27 -25.55 3.08
CA LYS A 318 17.66 -25.39 4.41
C LYS A 318 16.66 -24.25 4.35
N MET A 319 15.47 -24.43 4.92
CA MET A 319 14.60 -23.29 5.22
C MET A 319 15.09 -22.60 6.49
N VAL A 320 15.10 -21.27 6.51
CA VAL A 320 15.55 -20.48 7.67
C VAL A 320 14.64 -20.72 8.87
N VAL A 321 13.33 -20.62 8.66
CA VAL A 321 12.29 -20.95 9.64
C VAL A 321 11.49 -22.13 9.08
N PRO A 322 11.77 -23.38 9.51
CA PRO A 322 11.12 -24.55 8.92
C PRO A 322 9.63 -24.60 9.25
N PHE A 323 8.84 -25.14 8.32
CA PHE A 323 7.43 -25.42 8.58
C PHE A 323 7.26 -26.49 9.64
N ASN A 324 6.24 -26.32 10.50
CA ASN A 324 5.73 -27.40 11.32
C ASN A 324 4.88 -28.39 10.49
N ASP A 325 4.45 -29.48 11.12
CA ASP A 325 3.71 -30.55 10.43
C ASP A 325 2.36 -30.03 9.88
N GLU A 326 1.67 -29.16 10.61
CA GLU A 326 0.38 -28.57 10.21
C GLU A 326 0.51 -27.63 9.00
N GLU A 327 1.52 -26.77 9.01
CA GLU A 327 1.87 -25.84 7.92
C GLU A 327 2.27 -26.62 6.66
N ARG A 328 3.02 -27.71 6.83
CA ARG A 328 3.42 -28.56 5.72
C ARG A 328 2.22 -29.28 5.12
N GLU A 329 1.34 -29.83 5.96
CA GLU A 329 0.09 -30.45 5.50
C GLU A 329 -0.78 -29.44 4.75
N ALA A 330 -0.93 -28.22 5.27
CA ALA A 330 -1.68 -27.15 4.63
C ALA A 330 -1.12 -26.80 3.24
N TRP A 331 0.21 -26.70 3.10
CA TRP A 331 0.89 -26.48 1.83
C TRP A 331 0.63 -27.62 0.83
N ASP A 332 0.83 -28.86 1.24
CA ASP A 332 0.68 -30.03 0.37
C ASP A 332 -0.80 -30.21 -0.07
N LYS A 333 -1.75 -30.00 0.84
CA LYS A 333 -3.19 -30.02 0.56
C LYS A 333 -3.62 -28.88 -0.37
N MET A 334 -3.04 -27.70 -0.23
CA MET A 334 -3.24 -26.58 -1.15
C MET A 334 -2.78 -26.96 -2.57
N LEU A 335 -1.58 -27.53 -2.73
CA LEU A 335 -1.08 -27.97 -4.04
C LEU A 335 -1.97 -29.04 -4.67
N GLN A 336 -2.43 -30.01 -3.89
CA GLN A 336 -3.38 -31.03 -4.36
C GLN A 336 -4.68 -30.41 -4.86
N THR A 337 -5.21 -29.41 -4.13
CA THR A 337 -6.43 -28.70 -4.52
C THR A 337 -6.23 -27.90 -5.80
N VAL A 338 -5.09 -27.22 -5.93
CA VAL A 338 -4.72 -26.49 -7.15
C VAL A 338 -4.62 -27.44 -8.36
N GLU A 339 -4.01 -28.60 -8.22
CA GLU A 339 -3.92 -29.57 -9.31
C GLU A 339 -5.30 -30.13 -9.68
N ALA A 340 -6.15 -30.44 -8.68
CA ALA A 340 -7.52 -30.87 -8.93
C ALA A 340 -8.33 -29.80 -9.69
N LEU A 341 -8.16 -28.52 -9.34
CA LEU A 341 -8.76 -27.39 -10.03
C LEU A 341 -8.24 -27.29 -11.47
N LYS A 342 -6.92 -27.38 -11.71
CA LYS A 342 -6.35 -27.39 -13.07
C LYS A 342 -6.90 -28.49 -13.97
N GLN A 343 -7.06 -29.70 -13.43
CA GLN A 343 -7.63 -30.83 -14.17
C GLN A 343 -9.11 -30.61 -14.51
N ARG A 344 -9.86 -29.92 -13.65
CA ARG A 344 -11.24 -29.49 -13.94
C ARG A 344 -11.26 -28.37 -14.98
N ASP A 345 -10.31 -27.44 -14.93
CA ASP A 345 -10.25 -26.31 -15.86
C ASP A 345 -9.99 -26.74 -17.30
N LYS A 346 -9.14 -27.75 -17.52
CA LYS A 346 -8.92 -28.35 -18.86
C LYS A 346 -10.19 -28.94 -19.49
N LYS A 347 -11.21 -29.27 -18.70
CA LYS A 347 -12.47 -29.85 -19.18
C LYS A 347 -13.58 -28.83 -19.41
N SER A 348 -13.54 -27.67 -18.73
CA SER A 348 -14.68 -26.75 -18.67
C SER A 348 -14.32 -25.26 -18.72
N HIS A 349 -13.04 -24.88 -18.79
CA HIS A 349 -12.52 -23.49 -18.76
C HIS A 349 -13.39 -22.53 -17.94
N SER A 350 -13.36 -22.69 -16.62
CA SER A 350 -14.25 -21.98 -15.72
C SER A 350 -13.47 -20.89 -14.98
N MET A 351 -13.86 -19.62 -15.17
CA MET A 351 -13.24 -18.48 -14.47
C MET A 351 -13.32 -18.62 -12.94
N LYS A 352 -14.35 -19.32 -12.45
CA LYS A 352 -14.47 -19.76 -11.04
C LYS A 352 -13.24 -20.54 -10.58
N THR A 353 -12.83 -21.53 -11.38
CA THR A 353 -11.66 -22.37 -11.09
C THR A 353 -10.37 -21.55 -11.06
N SER A 354 -10.21 -20.62 -12.02
CA SER A 354 -9.06 -19.72 -12.06
C SER A 354 -9.01 -18.76 -10.85
N ALA A 355 -10.15 -18.21 -10.42
CA ALA A 355 -10.21 -17.30 -9.27
C ALA A 355 -9.84 -18.02 -7.95
N PHE A 356 -10.40 -19.20 -7.70
CA PHE A 356 -10.04 -20.02 -6.53
C PHE A 356 -8.60 -20.50 -6.57
N GLN A 357 -8.09 -20.88 -7.75
CA GLN A 357 -6.69 -21.25 -7.92
C GLN A 357 -5.76 -20.07 -7.58
N HIS A 358 -6.07 -18.87 -8.07
CA HIS A 358 -5.28 -17.67 -7.75
C HIS A 358 -5.29 -17.37 -6.25
N LEU A 359 -6.46 -17.42 -5.61
CA LEU A 359 -6.60 -17.19 -4.17
C LEU A 359 -5.81 -18.23 -3.35
N LEU A 360 -5.89 -19.52 -3.71
CA LEU A 360 -5.11 -20.57 -3.05
C LEU A 360 -3.60 -20.36 -3.17
N LEU A 361 -3.11 -20.11 -4.39
CA LEU A 361 -1.68 -19.91 -4.63
C LEU A 361 -1.15 -18.69 -3.90
N LEU A 362 -1.96 -17.62 -3.85
CA LEU A 362 -1.60 -16.40 -3.18
C LEU A 362 -1.56 -16.58 -1.66
N VAL A 363 -2.59 -17.18 -1.03
CA VAL A 363 -2.53 -17.49 0.41
C VAL A 363 -1.40 -18.47 0.73
N GLY A 364 -1.19 -19.46 -0.14
CA GLY A 364 -0.12 -20.45 0.00
C GLY A 364 1.26 -19.85 0.13
N ILE A 365 1.63 -18.93 -0.78
CA ILE A 365 2.95 -18.30 -0.73
C ILE A 365 3.15 -17.45 0.53
N HIS A 366 2.08 -17.01 1.18
CA HIS A 366 2.15 -16.21 2.40
C HIS A 366 2.36 -17.04 3.66
N LEU A 367 2.29 -18.38 3.58
CA LEU A 367 2.77 -19.26 4.65
C LEU A 367 4.24 -18.96 5.01
N PHE A 368 5.05 -18.50 4.05
CA PHE A 368 6.45 -18.10 4.30
C PHE A 368 6.60 -16.84 5.15
N LYS A 369 5.55 -16.01 5.27
CA LYS A 369 5.58 -14.74 6.02
C LYS A 369 4.76 -14.80 7.30
N SER A 370 3.55 -15.36 7.23
CA SER A 370 2.59 -15.40 8.33
C SER A 370 1.91 -16.78 8.40
N PRO A 371 2.64 -17.83 8.85
CA PRO A 371 2.14 -19.20 8.76
C PRO A 371 0.87 -19.45 9.59
N ALA A 372 0.82 -18.97 10.84
CA ALA A 372 -0.30 -19.20 11.75
C ALA A 372 -1.65 -18.68 11.22
N GLU A 373 -1.65 -17.51 10.59
CA GLU A 373 -2.85 -16.92 9.98
C GLU A 373 -3.25 -17.68 8.70
N CYS A 374 -2.27 -18.09 7.90
CA CYS A 374 -2.50 -18.70 6.59
C CYS A 374 -3.02 -20.15 6.67
N VAL A 375 -2.65 -20.93 7.70
CA VAL A 375 -3.12 -22.33 7.85
C VAL A 375 -4.65 -22.38 8.02
N ASN A 376 -5.19 -21.59 8.95
CA ASN A 376 -6.64 -21.49 9.16
C ASN A 376 -7.33 -21.05 7.88
N LEU A 377 -6.77 -20.03 7.23
CA LEU A 377 -7.33 -19.49 6.03
C LEU A 377 -7.35 -20.48 4.84
N LEU A 378 -6.28 -21.25 4.64
CA LEU A 378 -6.24 -22.27 3.60
C LEU A 378 -7.29 -23.36 3.83
N ASN A 379 -7.53 -23.74 5.09
CA ASN A 379 -8.57 -24.71 5.44
C ASN A 379 -9.97 -24.16 5.14
N ASP A 380 -10.25 -22.91 5.51
CA ASP A 380 -11.53 -22.26 5.22
C ASP A 380 -11.76 -22.12 3.71
N LEU A 381 -10.74 -21.68 2.98
CA LEU A 381 -10.79 -21.54 1.53
C LEU A 381 -11.06 -22.88 0.84
N GLN A 382 -10.40 -23.96 1.28
CA GLN A 382 -10.66 -25.30 0.75
C GLN A 382 -12.08 -25.79 1.06
N ASN A 383 -12.61 -25.49 2.24
CA ASN A 383 -14.00 -25.80 2.58
C ASN A 383 -14.98 -25.02 1.68
N CYS A 384 -14.69 -23.75 1.41
CA CYS A 384 -15.49 -22.92 0.50
C CYS A 384 -15.41 -23.40 -0.95
N ILE A 385 -14.25 -23.87 -1.41
CA ILE A 385 -14.11 -24.51 -2.73
C ILE A 385 -14.99 -25.76 -2.81
N LYS A 386 -14.96 -26.64 -1.79
CA LYS A 386 -15.83 -27.83 -1.76
C LYS A 386 -17.30 -27.47 -1.85
N ARG A 387 -17.74 -26.45 -1.09
CA ARG A 387 -19.11 -25.92 -1.15
C ARG A 387 -19.43 -25.36 -2.54
N ALA A 388 -18.54 -24.52 -3.08
CA ALA A 388 -18.72 -23.89 -4.38
C ALA A 388 -18.86 -24.91 -5.50
N PHE A 389 -18.11 -26.02 -5.46
CA PHE A 389 -18.19 -27.09 -6.47
C PHE A 389 -19.18 -28.22 -6.11
N GLY A 390 -20.07 -28.01 -5.14
CA GLY A 390 -21.20 -28.92 -4.87
C GLY A 390 -20.86 -30.19 -4.08
N GLU A 391 -19.65 -30.32 -3.52
CA GLU A 391 -19.29 -31.44 -2.65
C GLU A 391 -19.93 -31.25 -1.26
N LYS A 392 -21.22 -31.64 -1.12
CA LYS A 392 -21.96 -31.51 0.14
C LYS A 392 -21.25 -32.27 1.28
N PRO A 393 -21.08 -31.68 2.48
CA PRO A 393 -20.64 -32.43 3.66
C PRO A 393 -21.69 -33.50 3.99
N LYS A 394 -21.23 -34.73 4.25
CA LYS A 394 -22.08 -35.87 4.62
C LYS A 394 -22.79 -35.62 5.95
N LYS A 395 -23.93 -34.92 5.99
CA LYS A 395 -24.90 -34.99 7.11
C LYS A 395 -26.36 -34.96 6.62
N LYS A 396 -26.99 -36.11 6.86
CA LYS A 396 -28.41 -36.52 6.98
C LYS A 396 -29.50 -35.75 6.21
N LYS A 397 -30.16 -36.50 5.33
CA LYS A 397 -31.46 -36.24 4.70
C LYS A 397 -32.51 -35.74 5.70
N ALA A 398 -33.14 -34.62 5.38
CA ALA A 398 -34.57 -34.41 5.56
C ALA A 398 -35.08 -33.62 4.34
N ALA A 399 -36.13 -34.15 3.70
CA ALA A 399 -36.84 -33.60 2.54
C ALA A 399 -37.59 -32.30 2.92
N THR A 400 -38.02 -31.36 2.08
CA THR A 400 -38.46 -31.23 0.68
C THR A 400 -38.39 -29.71 0.41
N THR A 401 -37.93 -29.18 -0.72
CA THR A 401 -38.70 -28.91 -1.96
C THR A 401 -37.72 -28.50 -3.06
N ASP A 402 -38.06 -28.79 -4.31
CA ASP A 402 -37.37 -28.33 -5.51
C ASP A 402 -37.20 -26.80 -5.51
N ASP A 403 -35.95 -26.35 -5.40
CA ASP A 403 -35.36 -25.27 -6.19
C ASP A 403 -33.85 -25.46 -6.09
N GLU A 404 -33.27 -26.06 -7.12
CA GLU A 404 -31.81 -26.13 -7.34
C GLU A 404 -31.29 -24.74 -7.75
N GLU A 405 -31.34 -23.74 -6.88
CA GLU A 405 -30.42 -22.62 -6.98
C GLU A 405 -29.13 -23.03 -6.26
N GLU A 406 -28.20 -23.64 -7.01
CA GLU A 406 -26.80 -23.67 -6.60
C GLU A 406 -26.42 -22.25 -6.15
N PRO A 407 -25.81 -22.06 -4.96
CA PRO A 407 -25.33 -20.75 -4.55
C PRO A 407 -24.48 -20.19 -5.68
N ALA A 408 -24.86 -19.03 -6.23
CA ALA A 408 -24.13 -18.43 -7.34
C ALA A 408 -22.68 -18.33 -6.90
N TRP A 409 -21.77 -19.02 -7.59
CA TRP A 409 -20.38 -19.17 -7.16
C TRP A 409 -19.67 -17.85 -6.81
N VAL A 410 -20.16 -16.73 -7.38
CA VAL A 410 -19.77 -15.35 -7.11
C VAL A 410 -20.11 -14.94 -5.67
N GLU A 411 -21.29 -15.28 -5.16
CA GLU A 411 -21.71 -15.05 -3.77
C GLU A 411 -20.79 -15.77 -2.81
N VAL A 412 -20.50 -17.07 -3.07
CA VAL A 412 -19.58 -17.85 -2.23
C VAL A 412 -18.17 -17.24 -2.23
N ILE A 413 -17.68 -16.75 -3.37
CA ILE A 413 -16.39 -16.05 -3.41
C ILE A 413 -16.48 -14.73 -2.62
N VAL A 414 -17.53 -13.94 -2.78
CA VAL A 414 -17.68 -12.68 -2.06
C VAL A 414 -17.76 -12.91 -0.56
N GLU A 415 -18.49 -13.92 -0.06
CA GLU A 415 -18.49 -14.31 1.36
C GLU A 415 -17.10 -14.66 1.87
N VAL A 416 -16.32 -15.41 1.06
CA VAL A 416 -14.92 -15.74 1.37
C VAL A 416 -14.07 -14.48 1.45
N LEU A 417 -14.23 -13.55 0.50
CA LEU A 417 -13.51 -12.28 0.48
C LEU A 417 -13.89 -11.40 1.68
N LEU A 418 -15.16 -11.36 2.09
CA LEU A 418 -15.61 -10.62 3.27
C LEU A 418 -15.06 -11.24 4.56
N SER A 419 -15.13 -12.57 4.69
CA SER A 419 -14.54 -13.30 5.84
C SER A 419 -13.02 -13.07 5.94
N LEU A 420 -12.35 -13.00 4.80
CA LEU A 420 -10.94 -12.64 4.67
C LEU A 420 -10.68 -11.18 5.09
N LEU A 421 -11.46 -10.23 4.59
CA LEU A 421 -11.27 -8.80 4.87
C LEU A 421 -11.55 -8.45 6.33
N ALA A 422 -12.36 -9.24 7.03
CA ALA A 422 -12.60 -9.11 8.47
C ALA A 422 -11.32 -9.33 9.30
N GLN A 423 -10.31 -10.00 8.73
CA GLN A 423 -9.00 -10.15 9.36
C GLN A 423 -8.18 -8.86 9.25
N SER A 424 -7.43 -8.51 10.30
CA SER A 424 -6.60 -7.30 10.38
C SER A 424 -5.28 -7.42 9.59
N SER A 425 -5.34 -7.87 8.34
CA SER A 425 -4.16 -8.09 7.50
C SER A 425 -4.19 -7.23 6.24
N GLY A 426 -3.26 -6.27 6.15
CA GLY A 426 -3.09 -5.41 4.97
C GLY A 426 -2.69 -6.17 3.71
N LEU A 427 -2.15 -7.37 3.87
CA LEU A 427 -1.88 -8.29 2.79
C LEU A 427 -3.17 -8.90 2.26
N ILE A 428 -3.98 -9.49 3.14
CA ILE A 428 -5.27 -10.10 2.77
C ILE A 428 -6.15 -9.10 2.04
N ARG A 429 -6.17 -7.84 2.50
CA ARG A 429 -6.84 -6.73 1.81
C ARG A 429 -6.44 -6.62 0.33
N ARG A 430 -5.15 -6.71 0.01
CA ARG A 430 -4.64 -6.65 -1.38
C ARG A 430 -4.98 -7.90 -2.18
N VAL A 431 -4.88 -9.07 -1.56
CA VAL A 431 -5.29 -10.35 -2.16
C VAL A 431 -6.76 -10.30 -2.58
N CYS A 432 -7.64 -9.85 -1.67
CA CYS A 432 -9.06 -9.74 -1.94
C CYS A 432 -9.36 -8.76 -3.07
N LYS A 433 -8.68 -7.60 -3.12
CA LYS A 433 -8.80 -6.66 -4.24
C LYS A 433 -8.49 -7.31 -5.59
N ASN A 434 -7.38 -8.05 -5.69
CA ASN A 434 -6.96 -8.68 -6.94
C ASN A 434 -7.95 -9.75 -7.39
N VAL A 435 -8.38 -10.64 -6.48
CA VAL A 435 -9.36 -11.69 -6.79
C VAL A 435 -10.71 -11.09 -7.15
N PHE A 436 -11.16 -10.08 -6.40
CA PHE A 436 -12.40 -9.36 -6.71
C PHE A 436 -12.35 -8.73 -8.10
N GLY A 437 -11.21 -8.16 -8.51
CA GLY A 437 -11.02 -7.61 -9.84
C GLY A 437 -11.26 -8.61 -10.98
N LEU A 438 -10.94 -9.89 -10.77
CA LEU A 438 -11.19 -10.97 -11.74
C LEU A 438 -12.66 -11.42 -11.75
N VAL A 439 -13.31 -11.43 -10.59
CA VAL A 439 -14.70 -11.88 -10.43
C VAL A 439 -15.70 -10.76 -10.74
N CYS A 440 -15.28 -9.50 -10.68
CA CYS A 440 -16.12 -8.31 -10.80
C CYS A 440 -17.01 -8.30 -12.04
N GLN A 441 -16.56 -8.86 -13.17
CA GLN A 441 -17.34 -8.91 -14.42
C GLN A 441 -18.55 -9.86 -14.38
N HIS A 442 -18.60 -10.76 -13.40
CA HIS A 442 -19.68 -11.71 -13.19
C HIS A 442 -20.56 -11.35 -11.99
N MET A 443 -20.44 -10.12 -11.49
CA MET A 443 -21.17 -9.67 -10.30
C MET A 443 -22.68 -9.91 -10.44
N THR A 444 -23.26 -10.58 -9.45
CA THR A 444 -24.71 -10.79 -9.32
C THR A 444 -25.32 -9.79 -8.35
N LYS A 445 -26.65 -9.63 -8.38
CA LYS A 445 -27.36 -8.79 -7.41
C LYS A 445 -27.17 -9.29 -5.98
N GLY A 446 -27.25 -10.62 -5.75
CA GLY A 446 -27.03 -11.23 -4.45
C GLY A 446 -25.61 -10.99 -3.92
N ALA A 447 -24.59 -11.19 -4.75
CA ALA A 447 -23.20 -10.95 -4.36
C ALA A 447 -22.92 -9.49 -4.02
N LEU A 448 -23.50 -8.54 -4.76
CA LEU A 448 -23.38 -7.13 -4.44
C LEU A 448 -24.12 -6.79 -3.14
N GLN A 449 -25.29 -7.39 -2.89
CA GLN A 449 -26.04 -7.18 -1.66
C GLN A 449 -25.23 -7.61 -0.43
N LEU A 450 -24.54 -8.76 -0.48
CA LEU A 450 -23.64 -9.20 0.61
C LEU A 450 -22.57 -8.17 0.97
N ILE A 451 -22.04 -7.43 -0.02
CA ILE A 451 -21.06 -6.35 0.20
C ILE A 451 -21.73 -5.12 0.82
N LEU A 452 -22.91 -4.76 0.34
CA LEU A 452 -23.66 -3.60 0.79
C LEU A 452 -24.23 -3.78 2.19
N ASP A 453 -24.65 -5.01 2.56
CA ASP A 453 -25.17 -5.34 3.89
C ASP A 453 -24.15 -5.07 4.99
N VAL A 454 -22.86 -5.32 4.72
CA VAL A 454 -21.77 -5.00 5.67
C VAL A 454 -21.63 -3.48 5.90
N LEU A 455 -22.01 -2.67 4.92
CA LEU A 455 -21.94 -1.22 5.00
C LEU A 455 -23.21 -0.61 5.62
N ASP A 456 -24.27 -1.39 5.83
CA ASP A 456 -25.54 -0.90 6.35
C ASP A 456 -25.37 -0.31 7.77
N PRO A 457 -25.66 0.99 7.97
CA PRO A 457 -25.60 1.62 9.29
C PRO A 457 -26.60 1.05 10.29
N GLN A 458 -27.69 0.40 9.82
CA GLN A 458 -28.70 -0.15 10.74
C GLN A 458 -28.17 -1.36 11.52
N GLN A 459 -27.27 -2.15 10.92
CA GLN A 459 -26.61 -3.26 11.61
C GLN A 459 -25.66 -2.77 12.73
N ASP A 460 -25.09 -1.57 12.59
CA ASP A 460 -24.24 -0.98 13.65
C ASP A 460 -25.07 -0.61 14.89
N GLN A 461 -26.28 -0.08 14.68
CA GLN A 461 -27.15 0.36 15.78
C GLN A 461 -27.74 -0.81 16.56
N ASP A 462 -28.10 -1.92 15.91
CA ASP A 462 -28.67 -3.10 16.59
C ASP A 462 -27.64 -3.79 17.50
N GLU A 463 -26.37 -3.81 17.09
CA GLU A 463 -25.28 -4.37 17.89
C GLU A 463 -24.77 -3.41 18.97
N GLU A 464 -24.65 -2.10 18.70
CA GLU A 464 -24.33 -1.12 19.74
C GLU A 464 -25.44 -1.02 20.79
N ASN A 465 -26.71 -1.06 20.38
CA ASN A 465 -27.84 -1.10 21.32
C ASN A 465 -27.86 -2.40 22.13
N ALA A 466 -27.54 -3.57 21.55
CA ALA A 466 -27.45 -4.81 22.31
C ALA A 466 -26.36 -4.76 23.41
N VAL A 467 -25.27 -4.01 23.19
CA VAL A 467 -24.20 -3.80 24.17
C VAL A 467 -24.59 -2.73 25.21
N ILE A 468 -25.24 -1.64 24.80
CA ILE A 468 -25.73 -0.58 25.71
C ILE A 468 -26.87 -1.09 26.61
N ILE A 469 -27.71 -2.02 26.12
CA ILE A 469 -28.81 -2.62 26.90
C ILE A 469 -28.28 -3.45 28.09
N MET A 470 -27.08 -4.03 28.00
CA MET A 470 -26.44 -4.67 29.15
C MET A 470 -26.02 -3.65 30.23
N GLU A 471 -25.63 -2.44 29.84
CA GLU A 471 -25.34 -1.33 30.78
C GLU A 471 -26.61 -0.70 31.38
N GLU A 472 -27.69 -0.55 30.61
CA GLU A 472 -28.91 0.13 31.09
C GLU A 472 -29.80 -0.72 32.03
N THR A 473 -29.63 -2.05 32.07
CA THR A 473 -30.44 -2.89 32.96
C THR A 473 -30.27 -2.63 34.47
N GLU A 474 -29.27 -1.85 34.90
CA GLU A 474 -29.12 -1.45 36.30
C GLU A 474 -29.58 -0.02 36.64
N LYS A 475 -30.04 0.80 35.69
CA LYS A 475 -30.44 2.19 35.99
C LYS A 475 -31.83 2.56 35.45
N LYS A 476 -32.87 2.03 36.10
CA LYS A 476 -34.23 2.60 36.01
C LYS A 476 -34.67 3.22 37.34
N LYS A 477 -34.65 4.55 37.43
CA LYS A 477 -35.81 5.36 37.88
C LYS A 477 -35.60 6.89 37.80
N LYS A 478 -36.64 7.52 37.23
CA LYS A 478 -37.16 8.90 37.32
C LYS A 478 -36.69 9.96 36.32
N LYS A 479 -37.65 10.28 35.44
CA LYS A 479 -37.81 11.50 34.63
C LYS A 479 -38.30 12.69 35.47
N LEU A 480 -37.93 13.92 35.08
CA LEU A 480 -38.74 15.15 34.90
C LEU A 480 -37.82 16.34 34.46
N PRO A 481 -38.33 17.47 33.89
CA PRO A 481 -38.13 17.87 32.49
C PRO A 481 -37.34 19.22 32.32
N PRO A 482 -37.21 19.83 31.12
CA PRO A 482 -36.11 20.72 30.73
C PRO A 482 -36.39 22.22 30.96
N GLN A 483 -35.32 23.02 31.06
CA GLN A 483 -35.39 24.49 30.88
C GLN A 483 -34.24 25.02 30.00
N ASN A 484 -34.66 25.79 28.99
CA ASN A 484 -33.89 26.63 28.07
C ASN A 484 -32.90 27.58 28.77
N MET A 485 -31.76 27.85 28.12
CA MET A 485 -31.29 29.23 27.88
C MET A 485 -30.44 29.33 26.60
N ASN A 486 -30.56 30.50 25.97
CA ASN A 486 -30.27 30.84 24.59
C ASN A 486 -28.78 30.98 24.22
N GLN A 487 -28.55 30.74 22.93
CA GLN A 487 -27.63 31.37 21.97
C GLN A 487 -26.90 32.64 22.40
N VAL A 488 -25.59 32.70 22.09
CA VAL A 488 -24.98 33.82 21.34
C VAL A 488 -23.90 33.24 20.40
N GLU A 489 -24.06 33.53 19.10
CA GLU A 489 -23.08 33.33 18.04
C GLU A 489 -21.88 34.29 18.19
N GLU A 490 -20.68 33.86 17.80
CA GLU A 490 -19.83 34.76 17.01
C GLU A 490 -18.97 33.97 16.02
N SER A 491 -19.06 34.42 14.77
CA SER A 491 -18.46 33.90 13.55
C SER A 491 -17.03 34.44 13.37
N GLY A 492 -16.18 33.67 12.69
CA GLY A 492 -14.83 34.10 12.32
C GLY A 492 -14.15 33.11 11.37
N GLU A 493 -14.41 33.29 10.08
CA GLU A 493 -13.80 32.59 8.94
C GLU A 493 -12.27 32.68 8.92
N SER A 494 -11.60 31.59 8.53
CA SER A 494 -10.53 31.64 7.52
C SER A 494 -10.26 30.23 6.97
N SER A 495 -10.66 30.04 5.71
CA SER A 495 -10.13 29.03 4.79
C SER A 495 -8.73 29.44 4.35
N ASP A 496 -7.77 28.51 4.34
CA ASP A 496 -7.10 28.13 3.08
C ASP A 496 -6.22 26.88 3.24
N GLU A 497 -6.34 26.04 2.22
CA GLU A 497 -5.68 24.78 1.94
C GLU A 497 -4.16 24.96 1.72
N ASP A 498 -3.32 24.00 2.15
CA ASP A 498 -2.63 23.14 1.17
C ASP A 498 -1.99 21.89 1.81
N SER A 499 -1.94 20.87 0.97
CA SER A 499 -1.56 19.48 1.15
C SER A 499 -0.05 19.24 1.37
N SER A 500 0.30 18.30 2.25
CA SER A 500 1.43 17.39 2.01
C SER A 500 1.37 16.13 2.88
N GLU A 501 1.16 14.99 2.21
CA GLU A 501 1.44 13.65 2.68
C GLU A 501 2.95 13.47 2.90
N GLU A 502 3.36 12.92 4.03
CA GLU A 502 4.46 11.94 4.14
C GLU A 502 4.20 11.11 5.39
N SER A 503 4.04 9.80 5.19
CA SER A 503 3.85 8.80 6.23
C SER A 503 5.20 8.46 6.87
N ASP A 504 5.33 8.63 8.19
CA ASP A 504 6.38 7.99 8.97
C ASP A 504 5.73 7.35 10.21
N GLU A 505 5.50 6.04 10.11
CA GLU A 505 5.18 5.19 11.25
C GLU A 505 6.42 5.10 12.15
N SER A 506 6.48 5.98 13.15
CA SER A 506 7.29 5.74 14.34
C SER A 506 6.37 5.45 15.51
N ASP A 507 6.14 4.15 15.68
CA ASP A 507 5.53 3.53 16.84
C ASP A 507 6.33 3.87 18.10
N LYS A 508 5.86 4.89 18.81
CA LYS A 508 6.18 5.16 20.21
C LYS A 508 4.90 5.64 20.86
N GLU A 509 4.17 4.70 21.46
CA GLU A 509 3.15 4.98 22.45
C GLU A 509 3.75 5.87 23.55
N ALA A 510 3.61 7.18 23.36
CA ALA A 510 3.57 8.11 24.45
C ALA A 510 2.23 7.84 25.13
N LEU A 511 2.30 7.20 26.31
CA LEU A 511 1.22 7.16 27.28
C LEU A 511 0.84 8.61 27.61
N GLU A 512 -0.04 9.20 26.81
CA GLU A 512 -0.80 10.37 27.22
C GLU A 512 -1.73 9.90 28.34
N THR A 513 -1.25 10.12 29.56
CA THR A 513 -2.04 10.12 30.77
C THR A 513 -3.05 11.26 30.68
N ASN A 514 -4.09 11.09 29.85
CA ASN A 514 -5.31 11.87 29.94
C ASN A 514 -6.00 11.48 31.25
N SER A 515 -5.59 12.18 32.30
CA SER A 515 -6.33 12.34 33.55
C SER A 515 -7.53 13.24 33.28
N GLU A 516 -8.48 12.77 32.46
CA GLU A 516 -9.78 13.41 32.32
C GLU A 516 -10.79 12.72 33.21
N GLY A 517 -11.35 13.51 34.12
CA GLY A 517 -12.45 13.14 35.01
C GLY A 517 -12.00 12.29 36.18
N GLU A 518 -11.85 12.91 37.35
CA GLU A 518 -12.18 12.21 38.59
C GLU A 518 -13.63 11.73 38.44
N ASP A 519 -13.83 10.49 37.98
CA ASP A 519 -15.10 9.80 38.16
C ASP A 519 -15.36 9.85 39.67
N GLU A 520 -16.33 10.67 40.09
CA GLU A 520 -16.71 10.79 41.48
C GLU A 520 -16.84 9.38 42.05
N PRO A 521 -16.18 9.07 43.18
CA PRO A 521 -16.18 7.72 43.71
C PRO A 521 -17.62 7.27 43.89
N ASP A 522 -17.94 6.14 43.25
CA ASP A 522 -19.23 5.46 43.26
C ASP A 522 -19.91 5.61 44.63
N GLU A 523 -21.18 6.04 44.66
CA GLU A 523 -21.93 6.24 45.92
C GLU A 523 -21.89 4.98 46.79
N ASN A 524 -21.78 3.80 46.17
CA ASN A 524 -21.63 2.52 46.85
C ASN A 524 -20.26 2.36 47.52
N PHE A 525 -19.17 2.84 46.89
CA PHE A 525 -17.84 2.90 47.51
C PHE A 525 -17.82 3.90 48.67
N ARG A 526 -18.48 5.06 48.51
CA ARG A 526 -18.63 6.05 49.61
C ARG A 526 -19.49 5.52 50.77
N ALA A 527 -20.45 4.65 50.49
CA ALA A 527 -21.26 3.98 51.51
C ALA A 527 -20.47 2.89 52.23
N MET A 528 -19.71 2.05 51.51
CA MET A 528 -18.83 1.04 52.12
C MET A 528 -17.70 1.68 52.94
N LEU A 529 -17.08 2.75 52.44
CA LEU A 529 -16.07 3.51 53.16
C LEU A 529 -16.65 4.14 54.44
N ARG A 530 -17.86 4.72 54.36
CA ARG A 530 -18.58 5.21 55.56
C ARG A 530 -18.89 4.10 56.55
N ASN A 531 -19.32 2.93 56.07
CA ASN A 531 -19.62 1.80 56.94
C ASN A 531 -18.38 1.25 57.64
N VAL A 532 -17.22 1.20 56.97
CA VAL A 532 -15.95 0.79 57.59
C VAL A 532 -15.49 1.83 58.63
N LEU A 533 -15.61 3.12 58.32
CA LEU A 533 -15.27 4.20 59.25
C LEU A 533 -16.24 4.32 60.44
N GLN A 534 -17.52 3.96 60.27
CA GLN A 534 -18.53 3.94 61.33
C GLN A 534 -18.45 2.68 62.20
N ALA A 535 -18.13 1.53 61.62
CA ALA A 535 -18.05 0.26 62.35
C ALA A 535 -16.91 0.20 63.37
N GLU A 536 -15.89 1.06 63.23
CA GLU A 536 -14.72 1.12 64.11
C GLU A 536 -14.63 2.45 64.90
N ASN A 537 -15.76 3.15 65.10
CA ASN A 537 -15.88 4.37 65.91
C ASN A 537 -14.96 5.55 65.52
N ALA A 538 -14.45 5.60 64.28
CA ALA A 538 -13.55 6.66 63.82
C ALA A 538 -14.26 8.03 63.57
N LEU A 539 -15.59 8.08 63.64
CA LEU A 539 -16.40 9.26 63.32
C LEU A 539 -17.19 9.85 64.50
N GLU A 540 -17.25 9.18 65.65
CA GLU A 540 -17.93 9.72 66.85
C GLU A 540 -16.96 10.55 67.69
N GLY A 541 -16.87 11.84 67.37
CA GLY A 541 -16.29 12.83 68.25
C GLY A 541 -17.24 13.16 69.40
N ASP A 542 -17.14 12.42 70.50
CA ASP A 542 -17.51 12.94 71.83
C ASP A 542 -16.57 12.40 72.91
N GLY A 543 -15.55 13.21 73.25
CA GLY A 543 -15.20 13.46 74.65
C GLY A 543 -14.55 12.37 75.51
N SER A 544 -13.91 11.34 74.96
CA SER A 544 -13.06 10.45 75.78
C SER A 544 -11.74 10.13 75.08
N ASP A 545 -10.65 10.62 75.68
CA ASP A 545 -9.23 10.37 75.35
C ASP A 545 -8.87 8.91 75.69
N GLY A 546 -9.53 7.98 75.00
CA GLY A 546 -9.26 6.54 75.10
C GLY A 546 -8.24 6.17 74.04
N ASP A 547 -7.06 5.73 74.47
CA ASP A 547 -5.99 5.20 73.62
C ASP A 547 -6.58 4.19 72.62
N VAL A 548 -6.65 4.59 71.35
CA VAL A 548 -7.03 3.69 70.26
C VAL A 548 -5.90 2.66 70.19
N ASP A 549 -6.21 1.40 70.50
CA ASP A 549 -5.22 0.32 70.52
C ASP A 549 -4.58 0.18 69.13
N ASP A 550 -3.25 0.02 69.07
CA ASP A 550 -2.46 -0.02 67.83
C ASP A 550 -2.98 -1.14 66.90
N GLU A 551 -3.50 -2.22 67.47
CA GLU A 551 -4.10 -3.35 66.77
C GLU A 551 -5.38 -2.93 66.01
N THR A 552 -6.22 -2.08 66.62
CA THR A 552 -7.41 -1.52 65.97
C THR A 552 -7.04 -0.63 64.78
N MET A 553 -6.00 0.21 64.94
CA MET A 553 -5.53 1.09 63.86
C MET A 553 -4.97 0.28 62.68
N MET A 554 -4.21 -0.79 62.94
CA MET A 554 -3.71 -1.68 61.89
C MET A 554 -4.84 -2.45 61.18
N SER A 555 -5.85 -2.89 61.93
CA SER A 555 -7.00 -3.59 61.35
C SER A 555 -7.86 -2.69 60.45
N LEU A 556 -7.98 -1.39 60.77
CA LEU A 556 -8.64 -0.39 59.95
C LEU A 556 -7.86 -0.15 58.65
N ASP A 557 -6.53 0.00 58.73
CA ASP A 557 -5.66 0.20 57.57
C ASP A 557 -5.67 -1.01 56.63
N GLU A 558 -5.67 -2.23 57.16
CA GLU A 558 -5.77 -3.47 56.36
C GLU A 558 -7.12 -3.55 55.62
N LYS A 559 -8.23 -3.20 56.28
CA LYS A 559 -9.57 -3.13 55.66
C LYS A 559 -9.65 -2.04 54.60
N LEU A 560 -9.13 -0.84 54.86
CA LEU A 560 -9.08 0.26 53.90
C LEU A 560 -8.22 -0.11 52.68
N SER A 561 -7.04 -0.66 52.92
CA SER A 561 -6.12 -1.13 51.87
C SER A 561 -6.77 -2.22 50.99
N SER A 562 -7.54 -3.14 51.59
CA SER A 562 -8.30 -4.14 50.84
C SER A 562 -9.40 -3.52 49.96
N LEU A 563 -10.15 -2.53 50.47
CA LEU A 563 -11.19 -1.81 49.73
C LEU A 563 -10.62 -0.96 48.58
N PHE A 564 -9.52 -0.23 48.81
CA PHE A 564 -8.84 0.52 47.76
C PHE A 564 -8.23 -0.40 46.70
N SER A 565 -7.70 -1.56 47.11
CA SER A 565 -7.18 -2.56 46.17
C SER A 565 -8.29 -3.18 45.32
N GLU A 566 -9.46 -3.43 45.89
CA GLU A 566 -10.63 -3.92 45.16
C GLU A 566 -11.19 -2.86 44.19
N GLN A 567 -11.31 -1.61 44.65
CA GLN A 567 -11.75 -0.49 43.81
C GLN A 567 -10.78 -0.26 42.65
N LYS A 568 -9.47 -0.31 42.89
CA LYS A 568 -8.45 -0.19 41.83
C LYS A 568 -8.56 -1.31 40.80
N LYS A 569 -8.82 -2.55 41.24
CA LYS A 569 -9.07 -3.69 40.33
C LYS A 569 -10.35 -3.49 39.51
N ARG A 570 -11.42 -2.97 40.11
CA ARG A 570 -12.69 -2.67 39.41
C ARG A 570 -12.52 -1.55 38.38
N VAL A 571 -11.82 -0.47 38.73
CA VAL A 571 -11.51 0.64 37.81
C VAL A 571 -10.62 0.17 36.66
N GLN A 572 -9.60 -0.65 36.95
CA GLN A 572 -8.75 -1.22 35.91
C GLN A 572 -9.53 -2.16 34.98
N ALA A 573 -10.41 -3.03 35.52
CA ALA A 573 -11.26 -3.90 34.72
C ALA A 573 -12.20 -3.09 33.79
N LYS A 574 -12.81 -2.01 34.29
CA LYS A 574 -13.61 -1.08 33.48
C LYS A 574 -12.79 -0.40 32.39
N LYS A 575 -11.54 -0.02 32.69
CA LYS A 575 -10.63 0.58 31.71
C LYS A 575 -10.24 -0.41 30.62
N ASP A 576 -9.89 -1.65 30.99
CA ASP A 576 -9.52 -2.71 30.06
C ASP A 576 -10.72 -3.11 29.16
N GLU A 577 -11.93 -3.12 29.71
CA GLU A 577 -13.18 -3.35 28.96
C GLU A 577 -13.48 -2.22 27.98
N LYS A 578 -13.37 -0.95 28.41
CA LYS A 578 -13.51 0.22 27.54
C LYS A 578 -12.47 0.23 26.42
N GLU A 579 -11.23 -0.16 26.72
CA GLU A 579 -10.16 -0.26 25.72
C GLU A 579 -10.43 -1.39 24.71
N LYS A 580 -10.91 -2.54 25.18
CA LYS A 580 -11.32 -3.67 24.33
C LYS A 580 -12.46 -3.27 23.39
N LEU A 581 -13.49 -2.61 23.90
CA LEU A 581 -14.60 -2.07 23.11
C LEU A 581 -14.11 -1.07 22.05
N ARG A 582 -13.20 -0.17 22.44
CA ARG A 582 -12.59 0.79 21.49
C ARG A 582 -11.82 0.07 20.38
N LYS A 583 -11.00 -0.93 20.73
CA LYS A 583 -10.26 -1.75 19.76
C LYS A 583 -11.20 -2.49 18.80
N GLU A 584 -12.31 -3.02 19.30
CA GLU A 584 -13.32 -3.68 18.47
C GLU A 584 -14.01 -2.70 17.52
N LYS A 585 -14.41 -1.51 17.99
CA LYS A 585 -14.96 -0.45 17.12
C LYS A 585 -13.98 -0.06 16.01
N ILE A 586 -12.69 0.08 16.34
CA ILE A 586 -11.63 0.37 15.37
C ILE A 586 -11.54 -0.73 14.30
N LEU A 587 -11.51 -1.99 14.70
CA LEU A 587 -11.43 -3.13 13.79
C LEU A 587 -12.66 -3.22 12.87
N ARG A 588 -13.86 -2.96 13.40
CA ARG A 588 -15.12 -2.90 12.62
C ARG A 588 -15.06 -1.80 11.56
N ARG A 589 -14.60 -0.60 11.92
CA ARG A 589 -14.46 0.52 10.96
C ARG A 589 -13.39 0.22 9.89
N ASP A 590 -12.25 -0.34 10.27
CA ASP A 590 -11.22 -0.77 9.31
C ASP A 590 -11.76 -1.84 8.34
N PHE A 591 -12.56 -2.79 8.83
CA PHE A 591 -13.26 -3.76 7.98
C PHE A 591 -14.21 -3.07 6.98
N LYS A 592 -15.02 -2.10 7.41
CA LYS A 592 -15.89 -1.34 6.48
C LYS A 592 -15.08 -0.55 5.44
N ILE A 593 -13.97 0.07 5.82
CA ILE A 593 -13.04 0.75 4.89
C ILE A 593 -12.47 -0.23 3.85
N LYS A 594 -12.17 -1.47 4.28
CA LYS A 594 -11.73 -2.55 3.40
C LYS A 594 -12.83 -3.01 2.44
N VAL A 595 -14.08 -3.09 2.88
CA VAL A 595 -15.22 -3.45 2.03
C VAL A 595 -15.51 -2.36 1.00
N LEU A 596 -15.37 -1.08 1.38
CA LEU A 596 -15.45 0.05 0.44
C LEU A 596 -14.46 -0.05 -0.73
N ASP A 597 -13.31 -0.69 -0.53
CA ASP A 597 -12.39 -0.94 -1.64
C ASP A 597 -13.00 -1.85 -2.72
N LEU A 598 -13.82 -2.83 -2.33
CA LEU A 598 -14.50 -3.72 -3.28
C LEU A 598 -15.54 -2.93 -4.05
N VAL A 599 -16.28 -2.04 -3.37
CA VAL A 599 -17.26 -1.14 -4.01
C VAL A 599 -16.57 -0.21 -5.01
N GLU A 600 -15.46 0.42 -4.63
CA GLU A 600 -14.66 1.25 -5.53
C GLU A 600 -14.16 0.47 -6.76
N LEU A 601 -13.66 -0.75 -6.55
CA LEU A 601 -13.20 -1.60 -7.66
C LEU A 601 -14.35 -2.00 -8.58
N PHE A 602 -15.55 -2.25 -8.04
CA PHE A 602 -16.75 -2.54 -8.81
C PHE A 602 -17.16 -1.35 -9.68
N LEU A 603 -17.22 -0.15 -9.11
CA LEU A 603 -17.60 1.07 -9.83
C LEU A 603 -16.61 1.44 -10.94
N THR A 604 -15.31 1.24 -10.70
CA THR A 604 -14.26 1.55 -11.69
C THR A 604 -14.18 0.53 -12.83
N LYS A 605 -14.41 -0.76 -12.56
CA LYS A 605 -14.32 -1.85 -13.56
C LYS A 605 -15.64 -2.12 -14.30
N GLN A 606 -16.78 -1.88 -13.66
CA GLN A 606 -18.11 -2.23 -14.15
C GLN A 606 -19.05 -1.02 -14.17
N ALA A 607 -18.54 0.18 -14.49
CA ALA A 607 -19.35 1.40 -14.60
C ALA A 607 -20.54 1.31 -15.59
N GLY A 608 -20.50 0.34 -16.51
CA GLY A 608 -21.57 0.06 -17.47
C GLY A 608 -22.65 -0.90 -16.97
N ASN A 609 -22.51 -1.52 -15.80
CA ASN A 609 -23.45 -2.50 -15.28
C ASN A 609 -24.64 -1.79 -14.57
N PRO A 610 -25.91 -2.14 -14.83
CA PRO A 610 -27.06 -1.57 -14.12
C PRO A 610 -27.04 -1.75 -12.59
N LEU A 611 -26.31 -2.74 -12.06
CA LEU A 611 -26.17 -2.95 -10.62
C LEU A 611 -25.52 -1.77 -9.88
N VAL A 612 -24.83 -0.86 -10.60
CA VAL A 612 -24.25 0.38 -10.05
C VAL A 612 -25.31 1.26 -9.36
N PHE A 613 -26.56 1.24 -9.80
CA PHE A 613 -27.61 2.05 -9.19
C PHE A 613 -27.97 1.59 -7.77
N ASN A 614 -27.81 0.30 -7.47
CA ASN A 614 -28.10 -0.26 -6.14
C ASN A 614 -27.09 0.22 -5.08
N VAL A 615 -25.96 0.81 -5.50
CA VAL A 615 -24.91 1.34 -4.60
C VAL A 615 -25.23 2.77 -4.13
N ILE A 616 -26.12 3.49 -4.82
CA ILE A 616 -26.42 4.91 -4.53
C ILE A 616 -27.02 5.09 -3.13
N ASP A 617 -28.11 4.38 -2.81
CA ASP A 617 -28.78 4.50 -1.52
C ASP A 617 -27.90 4.06 -0.33
N PRO A 618 -27.21 2.90 -0.37
CA PRO A 618 -26.33 2.49 0.72
C PRO A 618 -25.20 3.47 1.02
N LEU A 619 -24.53 4.02 0.00
CA LEU A 619 -23.46 5.00 0.22
C LEU A 619 -24.00 6.32 0.79
N LEU A 620 -25.16 6.78 0.35
CA LEU A 620 -25.80 7.98 0.89
C LEU A 620 -26.24 7.77 2.34
N SER A 621 -26.78 6.59 2.68
CA SER A 621 -27.11 6.21 4.05
C SER A 621 -25.87 6.24 4.95
N VAL A 622 -24.74 5.70 4.48
CA VAL A 622 -23.48 5.75 5.22
C VAL A 622 -23.00 7.18 5.44
N ILE A 623 -23.06 8.05 4.43
CA ILE A 623 -22.64 9.46 4.56
C ILE A 623 -23.51 10.20 5.59
N GLU A 624 -24.83 10.00 5.55
CA GLU A 624 -25.78 10.63 6.49
C GLU A 624 -25.53 10.21 7.94
N HIS A 625 -25.30 8.91 8.18
CA HIS A 625 -25.03 8.40 9.54
C HIS A 625 -23.62 8.74 10.03
N SER A 626 -22.62 8.76 9.15
CA SER A 626 -21.23 9.05 9.54
C SER A 626 -20.99 10.55 9.78
N MET A 627 -21.79 11.44 9.17
CA MET A 627 -21.77 12.88 9.44
C MET A 627 -22.42 13.26 10.79
N SER A 628 -23.25 12.37 11.34
CA SER A 628 -23.96 12.58 12.62
C SER A 628 -23.28 11.93 13.83
N SER A 629 -22.18 11.21 13.61
CA SER A 629 -21.40 10.50 14.64
C SER A 629 -20.18 11.30 15.12
N ASP A 630 -19.62 10.98 16.29
CA ASP A 630 -18.53 11.72 16.95
C ASP A 630 -17.28 11.93 16.07
N SER A 631 -16.55 13.02 16.32
CA SER A 631 -15.40 13.49 15.53
C SER A 631 -14.11 12.67 15.67
N ASN A 632 -14.20 11.33 15.71
CA ASN A 632 -13.03 10.47 15.77
C ASN A 632 -12.35 10.36 14.38
N LYS A 633 -11.02 10.37 14.34
CA LYS A 633 -10.22 10.35 13.10
C LYS A 633 -10.60 9.22 12.15
N GLN A 634 -10.94 8.04 12.68
CA GLN A 634 -11.32 6.89 11.87
C GLN A 634 -12.72 6.99 11.24
N GLU A 635 -13.66 7.70 11.89
CA GLU A 635 -14.97 7.97 11.30
C GLU A 635 -14.84 8.99 10.17
N GLN A 636 -13.95 9.97 10.34
CA GLN A 636 -13.59 10.91 9.27
C GLN A 636 -12.93 10.19 8.08
N ASP A 637 -12.01 9.26 8.31
CA ASP A 637 -11.36 8.48 7.24
C ASP A 637 -12.39 7.61 6.47
N TYR A 638 -13.32 6.96 7.20
CA TYR A 638 -14.41 6.18 6.61
C TYR A 638 -15.36 7.06 5.79
N LEU A 639 -15.78 8.21 6.34
CA LEU A 639 -16.63 9.19 5.67
C LEU A 639 -15.96 9.76 4.43
N ARG A 640 -14.71 10.23 4.54
CA ARG A 640 -13.93 10.81 3.44
C ARG A 640 -13.84 9.82 2.29
N LYS A 641 -13.50 8.56 2.58
CA LYS A 641 -13.43 7.52 1.56
C LYS A 641 -14.78 7.24 0.92
N THR A 642 -15.85 7.14 1.70
CA THR A 642 -17.22 6.92 1.18
C THR A 642 -17.64 8.07 0.25
N ALA A 643 -17.39 9.31 0.67
CA ALA A 643 -17.67 10.51 -0.11
C ALA A 643 -16.84 10.59 -1.39
N ASP A 644 -15.55 10.24 -1.33
CA ASP A 644 -14.67 10.18 -2.50
C ASP A 644 -15.15 9.13 -3.52
N ILE A 645 -15.56 7.95 -3.07
CA ILE A 645 -16.11 6.90 -3.94
C ILE A 645 -17.42 7.38 -4.58
N PHE A 646 -18.33 7.97 -3.80
CA PHE A 646 -19.61 8.46 -4.30
C PHE A 646 -19.42 9.61 -5.32
N THR A 647 -18.56 10.58 -5.03
CA THR A 647 -18.37 11.75 -5.89
C THR A 647 -17.51 11.46 -7.10
N ASN A 648 -16.33 10.86 -6.91
CA ASN A 648 -15.33 10.70 -7.96
C ASN A 648 -15.53 9.40 -8.76
N SER A 649 -15.77 8.28 -8.08
CA SER A 649 -15.88 6.96 -8.72
C SER A 649 -17.27 6.69 -9.30
N LEU A 650 -18.33 7.29 -8.75
CA LEU A 650 -19.71 7.17 -9.25
C LEU A 650 -20.17 8.41 -10.03
N CYS A 651 -20.37 9.56 -9.37
CA CYS A 651 -20.98 10.74 -9.99
C CYS A 651 -20.15 11.37 -11.12
N ARG A 652 -18.82 11.49 -10.94
CA ARG A 652 -17.89 12.13 -11.89
C ARG A 652 -17.24 11.15 -12.87
N SER A 653 -17.61 9.87 -12.83
CA SER A 653 -17.02 8.88 -13.73
C SER A 653 -17.22 9.24 -15.21
N LYS A 654 -16.19 8.99 -16.01
CA LYS A 654 -16.22 9.18 -17.47
C LYS A 654 -17.02 8.08 -18.16
N GLN A 655 -17.10 6.89 -17.55
CA GLN A 655 -17.86 5.75 -18.04
C GLN A 655 -19.12 5.58 -17.16
N TYR A 656 -20.27 5.32 -17.78
CA TYR A 656 -21.53 5.12 -17.07
C TYR A 656 -22.45 4.21 -17.91
N CYS A 657 -23.45 3.60 -17.27
CA CYS A 657 -24.39 2.70 -17.93
C CYS A 657 -25.23 3.45 -18.98
N LYS A 658 -25.12 3.02 -20.25
CA LYS A 658 -25.87 3.57 -21.40
C LYS A 658 -27.07 2.70 -21.81
N ASN A 659 -27.16 1.46 -21.33
CA ASN A 659 -28.25 0.55 -21.67
C ASN A 659 -29.26 0.48 -20.53
N VAL A 660 -30.17 1.46 -20.49
CA VAL A 660 -31.07 1.67 -19.33
C VAL A 660 -32.55 1.59 -19.72
N SER A 661 -32.86 1.17 -20.95
CA SER A 661 -34.22 1.14 -21.47
C SER A 661 -35.19 0.29 -20.64
N SER A 662 -34.70 -0.78 -20.00
CA SER A 662 -35.51 -1.69 -19.17
C SER A 662 -35.71 -1.22 -17.72
N ILE A 663 -34.90 -0.27 -17.21
CA ILE A 663 -34.88 0.16 -15.80
C ILE A 663 -35.26 1.65 -15.68
N ARG A 664 -35.72 2.26 -16.78
CA ARG A 664 -36.01 3.70 -16.88
C ARG A 664 -37.02 4.17 -15.82
N GLU A 665 -38.09 3.42 -15.61
CA GLU A 665 -39.15 3.77 -14.64
C GLU A 665 -38.62 3.73 -13.20
N GLU A 666 -37.86 2.69 -12.85
CA GLU A 666 -37.22 2.56 -11.53
C GLU A 666 -36.25 3.73 -11.28
N LEU A 667 -35.46 4.15 -12.27
CA LEU A 667 -34.57 5.30 -12.13
C LEU A 667 -35.31 6.64 -12.00
N HIS A 668 -36.46 6.80 -12.65
CA HIS A 668 -37.29 7.99 -12.45
C HIS A 668 -37.82 8.04 -11.00
N THR A 669 -38.26 6.91 -10.45
CA THR A 669 -38.70 6.85 -9.04
C THR A 669 -37.55 7.09 -8.07
N LEU A 670 -36.35 6.57 -8.37
CA LEU A 670 -35.15 6.81 -7.57
C LEU A 670 -34.74 8.29 -7.61
N LEU A 671 -34.73 8.90 -8.80
CA LEU A 671 -34.45 10.33 -8.96
C LEU A 671 -35.44 11.20 -8.17
N GLU A 672 -36.74 10.88 -8.25
CA GLU A 672 -37.77 11.59 -7.48
C GLU A 672 -37.56 11.42 -5.97
N SER A 673 -37.18 10.22 -5.54
CA SER A 673 -36.85 9.95 -4.13
C SER A 673 -35.65 10.76 -3.65
N LEU A 674 -34.55 10.78 -4.42
CA LEU A 674 -33.34 11.52 -4.07
C LEU A 674 -33.58 13.03 -4.00
N VAL A 675 -34.35 13.60 -4.94
CA VAL A 675 -34.72 15.03 -4.92
C VAL A 675 -35.64 15.34 -3.73
N LYS A 676 -36.60 14.46 -3.42
CA LYS A 676 -37.45 14.64 -2.23
C LYS A 676 -36.65 14.55 -0.93
N ARG A 677 -35.64 13.68 -0.86
CA ARG A 677 -34.74 13.57 0.29
C ARG A 677 -33.82 14.79 0.39
N SER A 678 -33.22 15.27 -0.71
CA SER A 678 -32.38 16.48 -0.67
C SER A 678 -33.13 17.71 -0.16
N CYS A 679 -34.42 17.84 -0.47
CA CYS A 679 -35.25 18.95 0.02
C CYS A 679 -35.65 18.84 1.49
N LYS A 680 -35.47 17.67 2.12
CA LYS A 680 -35.84 17.41 3.53
C LYS A 680 -34.65 17.43 4.49
N GLN A 681 -33.42 17.40 3.97
CA GLN A 681 -32.22 17.38 4.80
C GLN A 681 -31.94 18.75 5.42
N SER A 682 -31.57 18.77 6.69
CA SER A 682 -31.22 19.99 7.44
C SER A 682 -29.77 20.42 7.23
N ASP A 683 -28.88 19.48 6.86
CA ASP A 683 -27.47 19.75 6.58
C ASP A 683 -27.25 20.01 5.08
N SER A 684 -26.72 21.20 4.77
CA SER A 684 -26.36 21.65 3.41
C SER A 684 -25.37 20.69 2.73
N SER A 685 -24.45 20.12 3.50
CA SER A 685 -23.38 19.23 3.02
C SER A 685 -23.96 17.90 2.55
N VAL A 686 -24.84 17.30 3.34
CA VAL A 686 -25.53 16.05 3.00
C VAL A 686 -26.48 16.27 1.80
N ALA A 687 -27.17 17.41 1.76
CA ALA A 687 -28.04 17.77 0.64
C ALA A 687 -27.27 17.83 -0.71
N LEU A 688 -26.02 18.31 -0.71
CA LEU A 688 -25.17 18.34 -1.91
C LEU A 688 -24.86 16.93 -2.46
N TYR A 689 -24.70 15.92 -1.59
CA TYR A 689 -24.48 14.54 -2.04
C TYR A 689 -25.74 13.95 -2.67
N TYR A 690 -26.91 14.15 -2.06
CA TYR A 690 -28.20 13.74 -2.64
C TYR A 690 -28.47 14.44 -3.99
N PHE A 691 -28.12 15.72 -4.11
CA PHE A 691 -28.21 16.47 -5.36
C PHE A 691 -27.22 15.95 -6.42
N SER A 692 -25.98 15.62 -6.03
CA SER A 692 -24.98 15.03 -6.92
C SER A 692 -25.41 13.66 -7.45
N GLY A 693 -26.04 12.83 -6.62
CA GLY A 693 -26.67 11.57 -7.06
C GLY A 693 -27.81 11.80 -8.06
N SER A 694 -28.63 12.81 -7.80
CA SER A 694 -29.72 13.22 -8.71
C SER A 694 -29.19 13.69 -10.07
N LEU A 695 -28.12 14.49 -10.10
CA LEU A 695 -27.45 14.93 -11.33
C LEU A 695 -26.83 13.76 -12.10
N TYR A 696 -26.25 12.78 -11.40
CA TYR A 696 -25.74 11.56 -12.02
C TYR A 696 -26.86 10.78 -12.72
N LEU A 697 -27.98 10.52 -12.04
CA LEU A 697 -29.14 9.86 -12.63
C LEU A 697 -29.72 10.64 -13.81
N PHE A 698 -29.78 11.97 -13.71
CA PHE A 698 -30.20 12.84 -14.81
C PHE A 698 -29.27 12.72 -16.03
N ARG A 699 -27.95 12.70 -15.81
CA ARG A 699 -26.95 12.50 -16.88
C ARG A 699 -27.12 11.15 -17.56
N VAL A 700 -27.38 10.08 -16.80
CA VAL A 700 -27.63 8.73 -17.31
C VAL A 700 -28.91 8.67 -18.14
N LEU A 701 -30.02 9.24 -17.64
CA LEU A 701 -31.31 9.27 -18.35
C LEU A 701 -31.23 10.09 -19.64
N ARG A 702 -30.54 11.24 -19.62
CA ARG A 702 -30.35 12.11 -20.80
C ARG A 702 -29.43 11.48 -21.85
N GLY A 703 -28.40 10.74 -21.43
CA GLY A 703 -27.47 10.05 -22.33
C GLY A 703 -28.11 8.95 -23.19
N ASN A 704 -29.34 8.54 -22.86
CA ASN A 704 -30.10 7.50 -23.56
C ASN A 704 -31.30 8.05 -24.35
N ALA A 705 -31.44 9.37 -24.44
CA ALA A 705 -32.39 9.99 -25.36
C ALA A 705 -31.85 9.86 -26.80
N PRO A 706 -32.61 9.32 -27.76
CA PRO A 706 -32.19 9.32 -29.16
C PRO A 706 -32.03 10.78 -29.61
N THR A 707 -30.84 11.10 -30.12
CA THR A 707 -30.41 12.46 -30.51
C THR A 707 -31.24 13.12 -31.63
N ASP A 708 -32.31 12.49 -32.12
CA ASP A 708 -33.01 12.91 -33.35
C ASP A 708 -34.32 13.69 -33.15
N GLU A 709 -34.89 13.81 -31.95
CA GLU A 709 -36.16 14.56 -31.80
C GLU A 709 -35.98 16.06 -31.54
N MET A 710 -34.82 16.51 -31.06
CA MET A 710 -34.55 17.96 -30.85
C MET A 710 -34.03 18.68 -32.10
N ALA A 711 -33.56 17.94 -33.12
CA ALA A 711 -33.01 18.55 -34.33
C ALA A 711 -34.08 18.94 -35.36
N SER A 712 -35.29 18.36 -35.29
CA SER A 712 -36.36 18.59 -36.28
C SER A 712 -37.19 19.85 -36.03
N GLU A 713 -37.30 20.34 -34.79
CA GLU A 713 -38.08 21.56 -34.49
C GLU A 713 -37.31 22.85 -34.80
N ASP A 714 -35.99 22.88 -34.59
CA ASP A 714 -35.14 24.05 -34.84
C ASP A 714 -34.83 24.29 -36.34
N ALA A 715 -35.04 23.27 -37.18
CA ALA A 715 -34.82 23.35 -38.62
C ALA A 715 -36.00 23.98 -39.40
N GLN A 716 -37.23 23.93 -38.86
CA GLN A 716 -38.40 24.50 -39.52
C GLN A 716 -38.56 26.02 -39.26
N THR A 717 -38.07 26.53 -38.13
CA THR A 717 -38.13 27.96 -37.79
C THR A 717 -37.06 28.81 -38.48
N LYS A 718 -35.91 28.24 -38.84
CA LYS A 718 -34.78 28.99 -39.46
C LYS A 718 -34.89 29.20 -40.97
N LYS A 719 -35.67 28.40 -41.72
CA LYS A 719 -35.83 28.59 -43.18
C LYS A 719 -36.75 29.75 -43.60
N LYS A 720 -37.48 30.38 -42.66
CA LYS A 720 -38.42 31.49 -42.96
C LYS A 720 -37.84 32.89 -42.76
N LYS A 721 -36.63 33.05 -42.23
CA LYS A 721 -36.04 34.37 -41.90
C LYS A 721 -34.55 34.42 -42.27
N LYS A 722 -34.25 34.79 -43.52
CA LYS A 722 -33.06 35.56 -44.00
C LYS A 722 -32.61 35.08 -45.38
N ASN A 723 -32.98 35.83 -46.40
CA ASN A 723 -32.07 36.21 -47.49
C ASN A 723 -32.14 37.75 -47.63
N PRO A 724 -31.05 38.42 -48.06
CA PRO A 724 -30.59 39.69 -47.49
C PRO A 724 -30.54 40.85 -48.51
N GLU A 725 -30.50 42.09 -48.00
CA GLU A 725 -30.01 43.27 -48.74
C GLU A 725 -28.64 43.65 -48.18
N GLU A 726 -27.61 43.67 -49.03
CA GLU A 726 -26.35 44.38 -48.84
C GLU A 726 -25.92 44.95 -50.20
N GLY A 727 -25.46 46.20 -50.22
CA GLY A 727 -24.64 46.72 -51.30
C GLY A 727 -24.58 48.24 -51.44
N GLU A 728 -23.75 48.90 -50.62
CA GLU A 728 -23.04 50.19 -50.87
C GLU A 728 -22.22 50.47 -49.60
N GLY A 729 -20.92 50.79 -49.55
CA GLY A 729 -19.87 51.04 -50.53
C GLY A 729 -18.75 51.80 -49.80
N SER A 730 -17.50 51.34 -49.94
CA SER A 730 -16.18 51.99 -49.70
C SER A 730 -15.21 51.08 -48.95
#